data_AF-A0A242CIR6-F1
#
_entry.id   AF-A0A242CIR6-F1
#
_cell.length_a   1.000
_cell.length_b   1.000
_cell.length_c   1.000
_cell.angle_alpha   90.00
_cell.angle_beta   90.00
_cell.angle_gamma   90.00
#
_symmetry.space_group_name_H-M   'P 1'
#
loop_
_entity.id
_entity.type
_entity.pdbx_description
1 polymer ?
#
loop_
_entity_poly.entity_id
_entity_poly.type
_entity_poly.pdbx_seq_one_letter_code
_entity_poly.pdbx_strand_id
1 'polypeptide(L)'
;MNCWEILSLEPTSNKEKIKEAYELKRANVNEESDPVAAHNLKEAFESAIFLSGAIIDSSRPTPPSSLSSIKKADETKERSSQHESVLKSEQIEAEIRETNDEELKIESIEHSLKNEEALQENQPLQIQKSDYVNVFKKELTSLFESMTFFANVDQWAALFLTKSDWSKEEYSEISEVMQQFLKLNYRVLSKTVIDYLGTLFEFDTFVKHTETGESFSYTWLTIKQVPLFSFDIYQNISKENRLNYFMNRYELFQLFKNGLPDQSLWEERLHSCRSLTDKDIEVINLQIAYQLMSDFRVENEQTINGFKHLCDEAKAIENNETTDFFIAYYEWLKNEGSANAVLIYDKSNAAIPKTAIDLLMGNVYFHLRRHSRVKECWTVLAQKNPSLFHRDELAMLRSARDTTVTEKKKKGVGHYLWLGFLLLLFILKVGRACSDHREESYYDFTTESESISSEEQGAVGDSYTEDLTELKESENRYDQFIYYFYIDRKDEDREKFIEENLVGHAKEMAKTVNISELPEILIDSRYDFYASPDNVAEYGPVTALTLVEEDNPFVILQEDDEEKISRIFGEGWEELSQEKFEALWKDIQVRPMMSQKFFVVYYLLSDDREENLKDNPEYVTENVKKMLEKNRLLPKAEEFQAGTWQISQDAEDKLYTIINDDSDEHRLILSYDEYGRLEHIYGEKWEKLDANKQKIIYEKAEEKIGVY
;
A
#
# COMPACT_ATOMS: atom_id res chain seq x y z
N MET A 1 -14.81 8.93 -12.61
CA MET A 1 -16.13 8.83 -11.94
C MET A 1 -15.88 8.20 -10.58
N ASN A 2 -16.65 8.56 -9.56
CA ASN A 2 -16.60 7.85 -8.28
C ASN A 2 -17.38 6.52 -8.35
N CYS A 3 -17.17 5.63 -7.38
CA CYS A 3 -17.80 4.31 -7.36
C CYS A 3 -19.34 4.36 -7.43
N TRP A 4 -19.95 5.32 -6.72
CA TRP A 4 -21.41 5.50 -6.68
C TRP A 4 -21.97 5.94 -8.03
N GLU A 5 -21.28 6.82 -8.77
CA GLU A 5 -21.62 7.19 -10.15
C GLU A 5 -21.57 5.98 -11.11
N ILE A 6 -20.50 5.16 -11.00
CA ILE A 6 -20.28 3.97 -11.83
C ILE A 6 -21.36 2.92 -11.59
N LEU A 7 -21.73 2.66 -10.34
CA LEU A 7 -22.89 1.84 -9.97
C LEU A 7 -24.24 2.52 -10.25
N SER A 8 -24.23 3.85 -10.40
CA SER A 8 -25.39 4.74 -10.49
C SER A 8 -26.33 4.65 -9.28
N LEU A 9 -25.72 4.67 -8.09
CA LEU A 9 -26.32 4.79 -6.78
C LEU A 9 -26.04 6.17 -6.15
N GLU A 10 -26.81 6.52 -5.12
CA GLU A 10 -26.36 7.50 -4.11
C GLU A 10 -25.56 6.78 -3.01
N PRO A 11 -24.59 7.44 -2.34
CA PRO A 11 -23.83 6.85 -1.24
C PRO A 11 -24.74 6.33 -0.11
N THR A 12 -24.52 5.08 0.32
CA THR A 12 -25.32 4.43 1.38
C THR A 12 -24.52 3.36 2.13
N SER A 13 -24.89 3.09 3.38
CA SER A 13 -24.34 1.95 4.13
C SER A 13 -24.96 0.60 3.75
N ASN A 14 -26.06 0.58 2.98
CA ASN A 14 -26.78 -0.65 2.66
C ASN A 14 -26.06 -1.49 1.58
N LYS A 15 -25.27 -2.45 2.03
CA LYS A 15 -24.51 -3.41 1.19
C LYS A 15 -25.39 -4.26 0.27
N GLU A 16 -26.67 -4.50 0.57
CA GLU A 16 -27.58 -5.25 -0.31
C GLU A 16 -27.91 -4.45 -1.58
N LYS A 17 -28.23 -3.16 -1.44
CA LYS A 17 -28.47 -2.26 -2.59
C LYS A 17 -27.24 -2.12 -3.48
N ILE A 18 -26.04 -2.13 -2.89
CA ILE A 18 -24.77 -2.06 -3.61
C ILE A 18 -24.56 -3.30 -4.47
N LYS A 19 -24.89 -4.49 -3.94
CA LYS A 19 -24.90 -5.76 -4.70
C LYS A 19 -25.98 -5.75 -5.81
N GLU A 20 -27.22 -5.34 -5.51
CA GLU A 20 -28.32 -5.28 -6.49
C GLU A 20 -28.00 -4.34 -7.67
N ALA A 21 -27.40 -3.17 -7.40
CA ALA A 21 -26.97 -2.24 -8.44
C ALA A 21 -25.79 -2.76 -9.27
N TYR A 22 -24.83 -3.45 -8.63
CA TYR A 22 -23.71 -4.10 -9.33
C TYR A 22 -24.18 -5.19 -10.28
N GLU A 23 -25.08 -6.09 -9.86
CA GLU A 23 -25.65 -7.11 -10.75
C GLU A 23 -26.43 -6.51 -11.92
N LEU A 24 -27.25 -5.48 -11.67
CA LEU A 24 -27.97 -4.74 -12.71
C LEU A 24 -27.02 -4.08 -13.73
N LYS A 25 -25.87 -3.56 -13.27
CA LYS A 25 -24.84 -2.99 -14.14
C LYS A 25 -24.08 -4.07 -14.90
N ARG A 26 -23.66 -5.15 -14.23
CA ARG A 26 -22.90 -6.26 -14.81
C ARG A 26 -23.69 -6.95 -15.93
N ALA A 27 -25.00 -7.14 -15.75
CA ALA A 27 -25.90 -7.67 -16.78
C ALA A 27 -25.99 -6.81 -18.06
N ASN A 28 -25.46 -5.58 -18.05
CA ASN A 28 -25.39 -4.67 -19.20
C ASN A 28 -23.95 -4.45 -19.73
N VAL A 29 -22.93 -5.03 -19.10
CA VAL A 29 -21.53 -4.96 -19.54
C VAL A 29 -21.11 -6.34 -20.04
N ASN A 30 -20.81 -6.45 -21.35
CA ASN A 30 -20.35 -7.71 -21.93
C ASN A 30 -18.82 -7.82 -21.81
N GLU A 31 -18.37 -8.63 -20.85
CA GLU A 31 -16.99 -8.79 -20.39
C GLU A 31 -15.99 -9.13 -21.51
N GLU A 32 -16.40 -9.88 -22.54
CA GLU A 32 -15.54 -10.18 -23.71
C GLU A 32 -15.30 -8.98 -24.64
N SER A 33 -16.16 -7.96 -24.58
CA SER A 33 -16.17 -6.84 -25.53
C SER A 33 -15.67 -5.51 -24.95
N ASP A 34 -15.77 -5.33 -23.63
CA ASP A 34 -15.18 -4.21 -22.90
C ASP A 34 -14.70 -4.68 -21.51
N PRO A 35 -13.52 -5.32 -21.43
CA PRO A 35 -12.97 -5.78 -20.16
C PRO A 35 -12.58 -4.63 -19.23
N VAL A 36 -12.39 -3.41 -19.76
CA VAL A 36 -12.08 -2.22 -18.95
C VAL A 36 -13.34 -1.73 -18.24
N ALA A 37 -14.49 -1.70 -18.91
CA ALA A 37 -15.77 -1.42 -18.27
C ALA A 37 -16.13 -2.48 -17.22
N ALA A 38 -15.79 -3.76 -17.45
CA ALA A 38 -16.00 -4.82 -16.45
C ALA A 38 -15.09 -4.65 -15.23
N HIS A 39 -13.79 -4.39 -15.43
CA HIS A 39 -12.83 -4.18 -14.34
C HIS A 39 -13.19 -2.95 -13.50
N ASN A 40 -13.43 -1.80 -14.14
CA ASN A 40 -13.83 -0.56 -13.46
C ASN A 40 -15.16 -0.72 -12.70
N LEU A 41 -16.03 -1.66 -13.10
CA LEU A 41 -17.27 -1.96 -12.39
C LEU A 41 -17.03 -2.87 -11.16
N LYS A 42 -16.08 -3.82 -11.21
CA LYS A 42 -15.63 -4.61 -10.04
C LYS A 42 -14.95 -3.70 -9.02
N GLU A 43 -13.98 -2.87 -9.45
CA GLU A 43 -13.28 -1.89 -8.61
C GLU A 43 -14.26 -0.87 -7.96
N ALA A 44 -15.27 -0.41 -8.71
CA ALA A 44 -16.32 0.45 -8.17
C ALA A 44 -17.22 -0.25 -7.15
N PHE A 45 -17.55 -1.53 -7.36
CA PHE A 45 -18.31 -2.32 -6.38
C PHE A 45 -17.52 -2.52 -5.08
N GLU A 46 -16.25 -2.89 -5.18
CA GLU A 46 -15.34 -3.07 -4.04
C GLU A 46 -15.16 -1.76 -3.26
N SER A 47 -14.89 -0.67 -3.98
CA SER A 47 -14.79 0.68 -3.41
C SER A 47 -16.08 1.15 -2.72
N ALA A 48 -17.25 0.81 -3.29
CA ALA A 48 -18.54 1.14 -2.67
C ALA A 48 -18.83 0.28 -1.43
N ILE A 49 -18.48 -1.01 -1.44
CA ILE A 49 -18.60 -1.90 -0.27
C ILE A 49 -17.67 -1.43 0.85
N PHE A 50 -16.43 -1.06 0.54
CA PHE A 50 -15.48 -0.48 1.51
C PHE A 50 -16.04 0.83 2.11
N LEU A 51 -16.39 1.80 1.27
CA LEU A 51 -16.93 3.08 1.74
C LEU A 51 -18.30 2.96 2.44
N SER A 52 -19.10 1.93 2.16
CA SER A 52 -20.36 1.69 2.88
C SER A 52 -20.17 1.45 4.38
N GLY A 53 -19.00 0.94 4.80
CA GLY A 53 -18.63 0.81 6.22
C GLY A 53 -18.28 2.13 6.90
N ALA A 54 -17.91 3.17 6.12
CA ALA A 54 -17.58 4.50 6.62
C ALA A 54 -18.76 5.50 6.56
N ILE A 55 -19.88 5.12 5.93
CA ILE A 55 -21.05 5.98 5.80
C ILE A 55 -21.95 5.82 7.04
N ILE A 56 -21.88 6.78 7.96
CA ILE A 56 -22.83 6.94 9.06
C ILE A 56 -24.18 7.37 8.47
N ASP A 57 -24.98 6.39 8.06
CA ASP A 57 -26.22 6.59 7.31
C ASP A 57 -27.34 7.12 8.24
N SER A 58 -27.41 8.46 8.35
CA SER A 58 -28.32 9.23 9.22
C SER A 58 -29.83 9.06 8.97
N SER A 59 -30.26 8.02 8.23
CA SER A 59 -31.53 7.95 7.52
C SER A 59 -32.50 6.82 7.97
N ARG A 60 -32.62 6.52 9.28
CA ARG A 60 -33.73 5.64 9.73
C ARG A 60 -35.11 6.31 9.57
N PRO A 61 -36.12 5.61 9.03
CA PRO A 61 -37.38 6.22 8.63
C PRO A 61 -38.28 6.56 9.82
N THR A 62 -39.05 7.65 9.72
CA THR A 62 -40.01 8.07 10.76
C THR A 62 -41.35 7.34 10.57
N PRO A 63 -41.81 6.49 11.51
CA PRO A 63 -43.15 5.92 11.48
C PRO A 63 -44.20 6.98 11.92
N PRO A 64 -45.47 6.86 11.49
CA PRO A 64 -46.46 7.92 11.65
C PRO A 64 -47.20 7.90 13.00
N SER A 65 -47.97 8.97 13.24
CA SER A 65 -48.96 9.18 14.33
C SER A 65 -48.38 9.64 15.70
N SER A 66 -49.06 10.48 16.50
CA SER A 66 -50.24 11.32 16.19
C SER A 66 -50.51 12.44 17.23
N LEU A 67 -51.02 13.57 16.72
CA LEU A 67 -52.04 14.48 17.30
C LEU A 67 -51.86 15.14 18.68
N SER A 68 -51.90 16.48 18.62
CA SER A 68 -52.47 17.43 19.60
C SER A 68 -51.59 17.76 20.84
N SER A 69 -51.65 18.97 21.44
CA SER A 69 -52.75 19.95 21.46
C SER A 69 -52.33 21.44 21.57
N ILE A 70 -52.90 22.31 20.71
CA ILE A 70 -53.69 23.53 21.04
C ILE A 70 -53.05 24.55 22.03
N LYS A 71 -52.70 25.81 21.65
CA LYS A 71 -53.55 27.00 21.34
C LYS A 71 -52.63 28.11 20.72
N LYS A 72 -52.99 28.90 19.69
CA LYS A 72 -53.82 30.13 19.67
C LYS A 72 -53.47 31.19 20.75
N ALA A 73 -53.33 32.50 20.49
CA ALA A 73 -53.25 33.33 19.26
C ALA A 73 -52.81 34.78 19.71
N ASP A 74 -52.91 35.93 19.02
CA ASP A 74 -53.45 36.38 17.71
C ASP A 74 -52.90 37.80 17.35
N GLU A 75 -53.20 38.34 16.15
CA GLU A 75 -53.12 39.76 15.64
C GLU A 75 -51.86 40.66 15.94
N THR A 76 -51.36 41.58 15.09
CA THR A 76 -52.00 42.49 14.09
C THR A 76 -50.97 43.10 13.08
N LYS A 77 -51.44 43.60 11.92
CA LYS A 77 -50.99 44.72 11.02
C LYS A 77 -49.71 45.53 11.38
N GLU A 78 -48.89 46.08 10.48
CA GLU A 78 -49.03 46.53 9.05
C GLU A 78 -47.59 46.90 8.49
N ARG A 79 -47.25 47.43 7.29
CA ARG A 79 -47.89 47.96 6.04
C ARG A 79 -46.85 48.11 4.89
N SER A 80 -47.24 47.93 3.61
CA SER A 80 -46.59 48.45 2.35
C SER A 80 -45.10 48.13 2.05
N SER A 81 -44.63 47.94 0.80
CA SER A 81 -45.27 47.90 -0.54
C SER A 81 -44.32 47.31 -1.60
N GLN A 82 -44.86 46.68 -2.66
CA GLN A 82 -44.15 46.30 -3.90
C GLN A 82 -44.84 46.88 -5.15
N HIS A 83 -44.05 47.09 -6.21
CA HIS A 83 -44.41 47.22 -7.64
C HIS A 83 -43.07 47.13 -8.41
N GLU A 84 -42.81 46.31 -9.44
CA GLU A 84 -43.61 45.45 -10.35
C GLU A 84 -44.36 46.16 -11.51
N SER A 85 -43.76 46.13 -12.72
CA SER A 85 -44.37 46.19 -14.07
C SER A 85 -43.26 46.08 -15.16
N VAL A 86 -43.12 45.15 -16.15
CA VAL A 86 -43.82 43.95 -16.69
C VAL A 86 -44.44 44.11 -18.12
N LEU A 87 -43.99 43.24 -19.05
CA LEU A 87 -44.55 42.80 -20.37
C LEU A 87 -44.44 43.63 -21.69
N LYS A 88 -43.84 42.95 -22.70
CA LYS A 88 -44.12 42.80 -24.16
C LYS A 88 -44.99 43.77 -24.98
N SER A 89 -44.48 44.13 -26.17
CA SER A 89 -45.12 44.01 -27.52
C SER A 89 -44.16 44.56 -28.62
N GLU A 90 -44.35 44.44 -29.95
CA GLU A 90 -44.61 43.36 -30.92
C GLU A 90 -44.68 44.05 -32.34
N GLN A 91 -44.20 43.39 -33.41
CA GLN A 91 -44.60 43.55 -34.84
C GLN A 91 -44.17 44.72 -35.81
N ILE A 92 -44.08 44.32 -37.10
CA ILE A 92 -44.27 45.03 -38.40
C ILE A 92 -43.10 45.79 -39.12
N GLU A 93 -42.46 45.05 -40.04
CA GLU A 93 -42.30 45.24 -41.52
C GLU A 93 -42.13 46.61 -42.26
N ALA A 94 -41.02 46.68 -43.04
CA ALA A 94 -40.92 46.86 -44.51
C ALA A 94 -40.87 48.24 -45.25
N GLU A 95 -40.27 48.17 -46.47
CA GLU A 95 -40.26 49.14 -47.61
C GLU A 95 -39.51 50.50 -47.45
N ILE A 96 -38.92 51.17 -48.47
CA ILE A 96 -38.45 50.82 -49.84
C ILE A 96 -37.31 51.80 -50.30
N ARG A 97 -36.60 51.44 -51.38
CA ARG A 97 -35.60 52.16 -52.23
C ARG A 97 -35.53 53.71 -52.21
N GLU A 98 -34.32 54.25 -52.42
CA GLU A 98 -33.85 55.11 -53.56
C GLU A 98 -32.31 55.32 -53.39
N THR A 99 -31.38 54.85 -54.25
CA THR A 99 -30.86 55.28 -55.58
C THR A 99 -29.94 56.52 -55.64
N ASN A 100 -28.78 56.33 -56.34
CA ASN A 100 -27.89 57.34 -56.98
C ASN A 100 -27.03 58.24 -56.05
N ASP A 101 -25.82 58.71 -56.41
CA ASP A 101 -24.83 58.35 -57.45
C ASP A 101 -23.44 59.01 -57.13
N GLU A 102 -22.44 58.88 -58.03
CA GLU A 102 -21.17 59.67 -58.12
C GLU A 102 -20.07 59.44 -57.04
N GLU A 103 -18.76 59.52 -57.33
CA GLU A 103 -17.98 59.21 -58.55
C GLU A 103 -16.47 59.02 -58.19
N LEU A 104 -15.63 58.68 -59.19
CA LEU A 104 -14.13 58.69 -59.20
C LEU A 104 -13.41 57.69 -58.26
N LYS A 105 -12.60 56.70 -58.67
CA LYS A 105 -11.57 56.46 -59.74
C LYS A 105 -10.11 56.65 -59.28
N ILE A 106 -9.32 55.59 -59.49
CA ILE A 106 -7.91 55.46 -59.94
C ILE A 106 -7.53 53.98 -59.64
N GLU A 107 -7.50 53.06 -60.61
CA GLU A 107 -6.43 52.80 -61.60
C GLU A 107 -5.07 52.51 -60.94
N SER A 108 -4.44 51.32 -60.90
CA SER A 108 -4.33 50.12 -61.76
C SER A 108 -2.89 49.98 -62.29
N ILE A 109 -2.25 48.83 -62.06
CA ILE A 109 -1.12 48.33 -62.87
C ILE A 109 -1.33 46.82 -63.09
N GLU A 110 -1.19 46.35 -64.33
CA GLU A 110 -1.44 44.97 -64.76
C GLU A 110 -0.19 44.21 -65.26
N HIS A 111 -0.31 42.89 -65.30
CA HIS A 111 0.27 41.90 -66.24
C HIS A 111 1.55 42.18 -67.05
N SER A 112 2.53 41.29 -66.89
CA SER A 112 3.12 40.44 -67.95
C SER A 112 4.09 39.41 -67.33
N LEU A 113 4.32 38.17 -67.79
CA LEU A 113 3.99 37.38 -69.01
C LEU A 113 3.46 35.98 -68.55
N LYS A 114 2.46 35.32 -69.15
CA LYS A 114 2.52 34.46 -70.37
C LYS A 114 3.70 33.47 -70.39
N ASN A 115 3.52 32.15 -70.20
CA ASN A 115 2.77 31.12 -70.97
C ASN A 115 3.68 30.31 -71.91
N GLU A 116 3.95 29.06 -71.55
CA GLU A 116 4.12 27.95 -72.51
C GLU A 116 3.35 26.73 -71.98
N GLU A 117 2.70 25.98 -72.86
CA GLU A 117 1.94 24.77 -72.55
C GLU A 117 2.72 23.54 -73.02
N ALA A 118 2.84 22.51 -72.17
CA ALA A 118 3.25 21.17 -72.58
C ALA A 118 2.61 20.12 -71.66
N LEU A 119 2.23 18.98 -72.23
CA LEU A 119 1.57 17.89 -71.51
C LEU A 119 2.54 17.19 -70.54
N GLN A 120 2.04 16.81 -69.37
CA GLN A 120 2.38 15.51 -68.80
C GLN A 120 1.21 14.92 -68.01
N GLU A 121 1.22 13.59 -67.89
CA GLU A 121 0.04 12.79 -67.55
C GLU A 121 -0.14 12.57 -66.04
N ASN A 122 -1.40 12.39 -65.64
CA ASN A 122 -1.86 11.57 -64.52
C ASN A 122 -0.86 11.29 -63.39
N GLN A 123 -0.66 12.26 -62.49
CA GLN A 123 -0.38 11.94 -61.09
C GLN A 123 -1.71 11.85 -60.33
N PRO A 124 -1.88 10.87 -59.41
CA PRO A 124 -3.06 10.84 -58.56
C PRO A 124 -3.10 12.10 -57.68
N LEU A 125 -4.28 12.48 -57.21
CA LEU A 125 -4.37 13.52 -56.18
C LEU A 125 -3.48 13.09 -55.01
N GLN A 126 -2.49 13.91 -54.66
CA GLN A 126 -1.94 13.87 -53.33
C GLN A 126 -3.09 14.24 -52.39
N ILE A 127 -3.61 13.22 -51.71
CA ILE A 127 -4.46 13.38 -50.54
C ILE A 127 -3.75 14.39 -49.65
N GLN A 128 -4.46 15.43 -49.22
CA GLN A 128 -3.91 16.39 -48.26
C GLN A 128 -3.45 15.59 -47.05
N LYS A 129 -2.13 15.49 -46.85
CA LYS A 129 -1.58 14.80 -45.69
C LYS A 129 -2.10 15.56 -44.48
N SER A 130 -2.91 14.90 -43.66
CA SER A 130 -3.38 15.46 -42.41
C SER A 130 -2.16 15.90 -41.60
N ASP A 131 -2.17 17.15 -41.14
CA ASP A 131 -1.00 17.68 -40.42
C ASP A 131 -1.13 17.46 -38.91
N TYR A 132 -1.77 16.35 -38.52
CA TYR A 132 -2.01 15.99 -37.11
C TYR A 132 -0.70 15.93 -36.33
N VAL A 133 0.39 15.53 -36.97
CA VAL A 133 1.72 15.50 -36.35
C VAL A 133 2.23 16.90 -36.00
N ASN A 134 2.11 17.90 -36.88
CA ASN A 134 2.55 19.26 -36.54
C ASN A 134 1.56 19.98 -35.61
N VAL A 135 0.26 19.70 -35.72
CA VAL A 135 -0.76 20.13 -34.75
C VAL A 135 -0.39 19.60 -33.36
N PHE A 136 -0.21 18.29 -33.22
CA PHE A 136 0.21 17.64 -31.98
C PHE A 136 1.53 18.21 -31.43
N LYS A 137 2.57 18.34 -32.26
CA LYS A 137 3.86 18.94 -31.84
C LYS A 137 3.69 20.38 -31.32
N LYS A 138 2.79 21.17 -31.93
CA LYS A 138 2.48 22.54 -31.51
C LYS A 138 1.68 22.57 -30.20
N GLU A 139 0.71 21.69 -30.04
CA GLU A 139 -0.12 21.60 -28.84
C GLU A 139 0.68 21.07 -27.65
N LEU A 140 1.53 20.05 -27.85
CA LEU A 140 2.51 19.58 -26.87
C LEU A 140 3.50 20.71 -26.49
N THR A 141 3.96 21.52 -27.45
CA THR A 141 4.79 22.70 -27.15
C THR A 141 4.02 23.71 -26.28
N SER A 142 2.76 23.99 -26.60
CA SER A 142 1.91 24.89 -25.81
C SER A 142 1.62 24.35 -24.41
N LEU A 143 1.45 23.03 -24.26
CA LEU A 143 1.30 22.37 -22.96
C LEU A 143 2.60 22.46 -22.15
N PHE A 144 3.76 22.23 -22.76
CA PHE A 144 5.05 22.40 -22.09
C PHE A 144 5.29 23.86 -21.67
N GLU A 145 5.05 24.82 -22.56
CA GLU A 145 5.15 26.26 -22.28
C GLU A 145 4.17 26.74 -21.20
N SER A 146 3.09 26.01 -20.90
CA SER A 146 2.18 26.34 -19.79
C SER A 146 2.83 26.22 -18.41
N MET A 147 3.76 25.27 -18.24
CA MET A 147 4.30 24.82 -16.94
C MET A 147 3.21 24.44 -15.92
N THR A 148 2.18 23.71 -16.36
CA THR A 148 1.16 23.05 -15.51
C THR A 148 1.01 21.54 -15.75
N PHE A 149 1.76 21.00 -16.71
CA PHE A 149 1.60 19.64 -17.27
C PHE A 149 2.03 18.49 -16.34
N PHE A 150 2.51 18.77 -15.14
CA PHE A 150 3.27 17.81 -14.32
C PHE A 150 2.43 16.62 -13.84
N ALA A 151 1.18 16.84 -13.42
CA ALA A 151 0.33 15.79 -12.83
C ALA A 151 -1.11 15.71 -13.40
N ASN A 152 -1.61 16.73 -14.09
CA ASN A 152 -2.99 16.76 -14.54
C ASN A 152 -3.19 15.90 -15.80
N VAL A 153 -3.86 14.76 -15.65
CA VAL A 153 -4.10 13.80 -16.75
C VAL A 153 -5.05 14.36 -17.82
N ASP A 154 -6.04 15.21 -17.47
CA ASP A 154 -6.96 15.80 -18.44
C ASP A 154 -6.25 16.71 -19.47
N GLN A 155 -5.24 17.46 -19.03
CA GLN A 155 -4.38 18.27 -19.89
C GLN A 155 -3.58 17.41 -20.89
N TRP A 156 -3.24 16.17 -20.51
CA TRP A 156 -2.63 15.20 -21.42
C TRP A 156 -3.67 14.60 -22.36
N ALA A 157 -4.81 14.12 -21.83
CA ALA A 157 -5.90 13.54 -22.61
C ALA A 157 -6.41 14.47 -23.72
N ALA A 158 -6.42 15.79 -23.47
CA ALA A 158 -6.76 16.81 -24.47
C ALA A 158 -5.90 16.74 -25.75
N LEU A 159 -4.61 16.38 -25.66
CA LEU A 159 -3.71 16.21 -26.81
C LEU A 159 -4.04 14.98 -27.68
N PHE A 160 -4.86 14.06 -27.16
CA PHE A 160 -5.11 12.75 -27.76
C PHE A 160 -6.56 12.56 -28.22
N LEU A 161 -7.40 13.60 -28.15
CA LEU A 161 -8.81 13.56 -28.56
C LEU A 161 -9.02 13.18 -30.05
N THR A 162 -8.02 13.41 -30.91
CA THR A 162 -8.04 13.04 -32.33
C THR A 162 -7.33 11.71 -32.63
N LYS A 163 -6.91 10.92 -31.61
CA LYS A 163 -6.15 9.67 -31.80
C LYS A 163 -6.87 8.66 -32.71
N SER A 164 -8.20 8.65 -32.75
CA SER A 164 -9.01 7.83 -33.67
C SER A 164 -8.78 8.13 -35.15
N ASP A 165 -8.32 9.35 -35.45
CA ASP A 165 -8.31 9.91 -36.80
C ASP A 165 -6.90 9.84 -37.43
N TRP A 166 -5.90 9.38 -36.66
CA TRP A 166 -4.51 9.28 -37.08
C TRP A 166 -4.26 8.00 -37.90
N SER A 167 -3.52 8.15 -39.00
CA SER A 167 -2.93 7.00 -39.71
C SER A 167 -1.87 6.29 -38.87
N LYS A 168 -1.47 5.08 -39.27
CA LYS A 168 -0.44 4.30 -38.57
C LYS A 168 0.92 5.01 -38.58
N GLU A 169 1.21 5.70 -39.67
CA GLU A 169 2.40 6.52 -39.86
C GLU A 169 2.41 7.74 -38.92
N GLU A 170 1.28 8.43 -38.78
CA GLU A 170 1.15 9.57 -37.84
C GLU A 170 1.22 9.11 -36.38
N TYR A 171 0.55 8.00 -36.02
CA TYR A 171 0.65 7.39 -34.69
C TYR A 171 2.09 6.97 -34.36
N SER A 172 2.83 6.42 -35.32
CA SER A 172 4.26 6.08 -35.13
C SER A 172 5.11 7.32 -34.88
N GLU A 173 4.97 8.37 -35.68
CA GLU A 173 5.76 9.61 -35.49
C GLU A 173 5.40 10.33 -34.18
N ILE A 174 4.12 10.31 -33.77
CA ILE A 174 3.67 10.89 -32.49
C ILE A 174 4.17 10.04 -31.30
N SER A 175 4.16 8.71 -31.42
CA SER A 175 4.76 7.81 -30.43
C SER A 175 6.26 8.09 -30.25
N GLU A 176 7.01 8.25 -31.36
CA GLU A 176 8.43 8.64 -31.29
C GLU A 176 8.64 10.00 -30.60
N VAL A 177 7.82 11.01 -30.90
CA VAL A 177 7.85 12.31 -30.21
C VAL A 177 7.61 12.15 -28.70
N MET A 178 6.62 11.34 -28.30
CA MET A 178 6.32 11.10 -26.88
C MET A 178 7.41 10.29 -26.17
N GLN A 179 8.03 9.32 -26.83
CA GLN A 179 9.20 8.60 -26.30
C GLN A 179 10.38 9.54 -26.01
N GLN A 180 10.64 10.51 -26.91
CA GLN A 180 11.68 11.53 -26.68
C GLN A 180 11.28 12.53 -25.60
N PHE A 181 10.01 12.96 -25.55
CA PHE A 181 9.51 13.84 -24.50
C PHE A 181 9.67 13.20 -23.11
N LEU A 182 9.27 11.92 -22.96
CA LEU A 182 9.42 11.16 -21.71
C LEU A 182 10.90 10.98 -21.34
N LYS A 183 11.76 10.58 -22.28
CA LYS A 183 13.22 10.46 -22.06
C LYS A 183 13.86 11.71 -21.47
N LEU A 184 13.37 12.89 -21.85
CA LEU A 184 13.86 14.18 -21.36
C LEU A 184 13.19 14.62 -20.04
N ASN A 185 11.87 14.45 -19.89
CA ASN A 185 11.07 15.13 -18.87
C ASN A 185 10.49 14.25 -17.76
N TYR A 186 10.63 12.91 -17.80
CA TYR A 186 9.95 12.01 -16.84
C TYR A 186 10.17 12.35 -15.35
N ARG A 187 11.34 12.92 -15.01
CA ARG A 187 11.70 13.36 -13.64
C ARG A 187 10.77 14.43 -13.05
N VAL A 188 10.04 15.15 -13.90
CA VAL A 188 9.09 16.21 -13.50
C VAL A 188 7.64 15.87 -13.82
N LEU A 189 7.34 14.60 -14.09
CA LEU A 189 5.97 14.11 -14.29
C LEU A 189 5.55 13.25 -13.09
N SER A 190 4.25 13.28 -12.76
CA SER A 190 3.69 12.31 -11.82
C SER A 190 3.67 10.92 -12.42
N LYS A 191 3.73 9.91 -11.54
CA LYS A 191 3.57 8.51 -11.95
C LYS A 191 2.26 8.28 -12.71
N THR A 192 1.16 8.89 -12.28
CA THR A 192 -0.15 8.82 -12.94
C THR A 192 -0.13 9.29 -14.39
N VAL A 193 0.59 10.38 -14.70
CA VAL A 193 0.79 10.87 -16.07
C VAL A 193 1.65 9.90 -16.88
N ILE A 194 2.72 9.38 -16.29
CA ILE A 194 3.61 8.39 -16.93
C ILE A 194 2.85 7.10 -17.26
N ASP A 195 2.09 6.54 -16.33
CA ASP A 195 1.36 5.29 -16.53
C ASP A 195 0.16 5.48 -17.48
N TYR A 196 -0.52 6.64 -17.46
CA TYR A 196 -1.51 7.00 -18.49
C TYR A 196 -0.89 6.99 -19.91
N LEU A 197 0.26 7.66 -20.09
CA LEU A 197 0.96 7.69 -21.38
C LEU A 197 1.51 6.31 -21.77
N GLY A 198 1.94 5.51 -20.77
CA GLY A 198 2.38 4.13 -20.93
C GLY A 198 1.30 3.23 -21.52
N THR A 199 0.11 3.25 -20.93
CA THR A 199 -1.07 2.53 -21.42
C THR A 199 -1.54 3.07 -22.77
N LEU A 200 -1.60 4.40 -22.93
CA LEU A 200 -2.09 5.03 -24.17
C LEU A 200 -1.27 4.68 -25.42
N PHE A 201 0.05 4.47 -25.27
CA PHE A 201 0.95 4.10 -26.35
C PHE A 201 1.42 2.64 -26.31
N GLU A 202 0.87 1.83 -25.40
CA GLU A 202 1.24 0.42 -25.19
C GLU A 202 2.75 0.20 -24.95
N PHE A 203 3.43 1.14 -24.28
CA PHE A 203 4.91 1.17 -24.19
C PHE A 203 5.53 -0.09 -23.55
N ASP A 204 4.80 -0.80 -22.69
CA ASP A 204 5.26 -2.08 -22.11
C ASP A 204 5.40 -3.20 -23.16
N THR A 205 4.71 -3.13 -24.30
CA THR A 205 4.85 -4.13 -25.39
C THR A 205 6.23 -4.08 -26.05
N PHE A 206 6.81 -2.88 -26.17
CA PHE A 206 8.14 -2.63 -26.76
C PHE A 206 9.29 -3.20 -25.92
N VAL A 207 9.04 -3.56 -24.66
CA VAL A 207 10.06 -4.13 -23.75
C VAL A 207 10.51 -5.53 -24.18
N LYS A 208 9.68 -6.27 -24.91
CA LYS A 208 9.93 -7.70 -25.22
C LYS A 208 10.99 -7.95 -26.32
N HIS A 209 11.43 -6.93 -27.07
CA HIS A 209 12.16 -7.12 -28.35
C HIS A 209 13.34 -6.15 -28.61
N THR A 210 14.29 -5.94 -27.68
CA THR A 210 15.60 -5.32 -28.03
C THR A 210 16.73 -5.70 -27.07
N GLU A 211 17.90 -6.08 -27.60
CA GLU A 211 19.09 -6.46 -26.81
C GLU A 211 20.15 -5.34 -26.66
N THR A 212 19.87 -4.11 -27.10
CA THR A 212 20.86 -3.01 -27.18
C THR A 212 20.48 -1.79 -26.33
N GLY A 213 21.40 -1.38 -25.46
CA GLY A 213 21.19 -0.44 -24.34
C GLY A 213 20.88 1.03 -24.67
N GLU A 214 20.52 1.36 -25.91
CA GLU A 214 20.05 2.70 -26.32
C GLU A 214 18.53 2.72 -26.65
N SER A 215 17.88 1.55 -26.71
CA SER A 215 16.44 1.42 -26.94
C SER A 215 15.62 2.14 -25.87
N PHE A 216 14.49 2.75 -26.27
CA PHE A 216 13.54 3.37 -25.34
C PHE A 216 13.08 2.37 -24.26
N SER A 217 12.95 1.08 -24.60
CA SER A 217 12.58 0.00 -23.68
C SER A 217 13.40 -0.04 -22.39
N TYR A 218 14.72 0.22 -22.43
CA TYR A 218 15.56 0.28 -21.23
C TYR A 218 15.33 1.55 -20.41
N THR A 219 15.07 2.68 -21.06
CA THR A 219 14.71 3.92 -20.35
C THR A 219 13.32 3.81 -19.74
N TRP A 220 12.38 3.14 -20.42
CA TRP A 220 10.99 2.96 -19.98
C TRP A 220 10.89 2.22 -18.64
N LEU A 221 11.68 1.16 -18.45
CA LEU A 221 11.82 0.47 -17.15
C LEU A 221 12.34 1.38 -16.02
N THR A 222 13.07 2.45 -16.34
CA THR A 222 13.49 3.48 -15.37
C THR A 222 12.42 4.55 -15.17
N ILE A 223 11.69 4.90 -16.24
CA ILE A 223 10.61 5.89 -16.24
C ILE A 223 9.43 5.43 -15.36
N LYS A 224 9.04 4.14 -15.40
CA LYS A 224 8.00 3.60 -14.49
C LYS A 224 8.43 3.51 -13.01
N GLN A 225 9.70 3.79 -12.69
CA GLN A 225 10.26 3.79 -11.33
C GLN A 225 10.42 5.20 -10.74
N VAL A 226 9.65 6.18 -11.20
CA VAL A 226 9.51 7.47 -10.50
C VAL A 226 8.79 7.29 -9.15
N PRO A 227 9.11 8.12 -8.14
CA PRO A 227 8.33 8.16 -6.90
C PRO A 227 6.92 8.73 -7.12
N LEU A 228 6.03 8.39 -6.18
CA LEU A 228 4.68 8.95 -6.10
C LEU A 228 4.68 10.35 -5.46
N PHE A 229 5.34 11.29 -6.13
CA PHE A 229 5.28 12.72 -5.77
C PHE A 229 3.95 13.35 -6.24
N SER A 230 3.31 14.14 -5.38
CA SER A 230 2.40 15.21 -5.83
C SER A 230 3.21 16.32 -6.49
N PHE A 231 2.58 17.07 -7.39
CA PHE A 231 3.18 18.25 -8.00
C PHE A 231 2.37 19.53 -7.74
N ASP A 232 1.29 19.47 -6.95
CA ASP A 232 0.31 20.58 -6.81
C ASP A 232 0.91 21.87 -6.24
N ILE A 233 2.01 21.72 -5.48
CA ILE A 233 2.90 22.80 -5.02
C ILE A 233 3.44 23.68 -6.18
N TYR A 234 3.33 23.26 -7.45
CA TYR A 234 3.68 24.07 -8.63
C TYR A 234 3.01 25.45 -8.61
N GLN A 235 1.82 25.58 -8.02
CA GLN A 235 1.10 26.84 -7.92
C GLN A 235 1.85 27.88 -7.07
N ASN A 236 2.56 27.43 -6.03
CA ASN A 236 3.33 28.28 -5.11
C ASN A 236 4.71 28.66 -5.68
N ILE A 237 5.17 27.96 -6.72
CA ILE A 237 6.48 28.16 -7.36
C ILE A 237 6.33 29.01 -8.63
N SER A 238 7.20 30.02 -8.80
CA SER A 238 7.17 30.88 -10.00
C SER A 238 7.40 30.07 -11.28
N LYS A 239 6.73 30.45 -12.37
CA LYS A 239 6.64 29.66 -13.60
C LYS A 239 7.99 29.24 -14.16
N GLU A 240 8.97 30.13 -14.05
CA GLU A 240 10.34 30.02 -14.55
C GLU A 240 11.16 28.98 -13.76
N ASN A 241 10.84 28.80 -12.48
CA ASN A 241 11.59 27.96 -11.55
C ASN A 241 11.07 26.52 -11.47
N ARG A 242 9.81 26.24 -11.83
CA ARG A 242 9.13 24.94 -11.66
C ARG A 242 9.94 23.74 -12.18
N LEU A 243 10.46 23.81 -13.40
CA LEU A 243 11.27 22.73 -13.98
C LEU A 243 12.54 22.47 -13.16
N ASN A 244 13.29 23.52 -12.83
CA ASN A 244 14.51 23.39 -12.05
C ASN A 244 14.21 22.89 -10.62
N TYR A 245 13.13 23.36 -10.02
CA TYR A 245 12.68 22.92 -8.70
C TYR A 245 12.40 21.41 -8.68
N PHE A 246 11.47 20.93 -9.53
CA PHE A 246 11.09 19.52 -9.54
C PHE A 246 12.25 18.61 -9.97
N MET A 247 13.15 19.07 -10.84
CA MET A 247 14.42 18.40 -11.11
C MET A 247 15.27 18.25 -9.84
N ASN A 248 15.51 19.32 -9.07
CA ASN A 248 16.29 19.22 -7.83
C ASN A 248 15.61 18.31 -6.78
N ARG A 249 14.28 18.34 -6.67
CA ARG A 249 13.51 17.41 -5.80
C ARG A 249 13.66 15.95 -6.23
N TYR A 250 13.64 15.66 -7.53
CA TYR A 250 13.91 14.31 -8.04
C TYR A 250 15.36 13.87 -7.81
N GLU A 251 16.35 14.76 -7.98
CA GLU A 251 17.74 14.44 -7.70
C GLU A 251 17.98 14.18 -6.19
N LEU A 252 17.29 14.88 -5.27
CA LEU A 252 17.30 14.54 -3.83
C LEU A 252 16.88 13.08 -3.58
N PHE A 253 15.81 12.61 -4.25
CA PHE A 253 15.40 11.20 -4.18
C PHE A 253 16.45 10.25 -4.78
N GLN A 254 17.06 10.59 -5.93
CA GLN A 254 18.07 9.73 -6.57
C GLN A 254 19.36 9.59 -5.76
N LEU A 255 19.75 10.62 -5.01
CA LEU A 255 20.95 10.60 -4.15
C LEU A 255 20.96 9.40 -3.19
N PHE A 256 19.80 8.99 -2.68
CA PHE A 256 19.64 7.84 -1.79
C PHE A 256 19.67 6.47 -2.45
N LYS A 257 19.46 6.37 -3.79
CA LYS A 257 19.17 5.10 -4.50
C LYS A 257 20.26 4.02 -4.33
N ASN A 258 21.43 4.39 -3.81
CA ASN A 258 22.55 3.49 -3.52
C ASN A 258 23.05 3.52 -2.06
N GLY A 259 22.54 4.38 -1.18
CA GLY A 259 23.08 4.51 0.17
C GLY A 259 22.90 5.86 0.84
N LEU A 260 23.79 6.15 1.78
CA LEU A 260 23.91 7.48 2.37
C LEU A 260 24.59 8.42 1.35
N PRO A 261 23.97 9.56 0.97
CA PRO A 261 24.55 10.44 -0.04
C PRO A 261 25.66 11.34 0.52
N ASP A 262 26.47 11.89 -0.39
CA ASP A 262 27.46 12.90 -0.03
C ASP A 262 26.77 14.13 0.60
N GLN A 263 27.21 14.51 1.80
CA GLN A 263 26.60 15.59 2.57
C GLN A 263 26.63 16.94 1.83
N SER A 264 27.72 17.25 1.12
CA SER A 264 27.84 18.54 0.44
C SER A 264 26.91 18.64 -0.78
N LEU A 265 26.76 17.56 -1.54
CA LEU A 265 25.83 17.47 -2.65
C LEU A 265 24.36 17.41 -2.18
N TRP A 266 24.11 16.76 -1.04
CA TRP A 266 22.82 16.78 -0.37
C TRP A 266 22.42 18.21 0.05
N GLU A 267 23.29 18.92 0.77
CA GLU A 267 23.06 20.29 1.22
C GLU A 267 22.86 21.26 0.04
N GLU A 268 23.62 21.11 -1.05
CA GLU A 268 23.44 21.90 -2.29
C GLU A 268 22.03 21.71 -2.89
N ARG A 269 21.58 20.46 -3.04
CA ARG A 269 20.26 20.14 -3.62
C ARG A 269 19.11 20.52 -2.68
N LEU A 270 19.27 20.34 -1.37
CA LEU A 270 18.27 20.69 -0.38
C LEU A 270 18.10 22.21 -0.31
N HIS A 271 19.19 22.97 -0.30
CA HIS A 271 19.15 24.43 -0.39
C HIS A 271 18.51 24.91 -1.71
N SER A 272 18.80 24.24 -2.82
CA SER A 272 18.18 24.54 -4.14
C SER A 272 16.66 24.36 -4.15
N CYS A 273 16.10 23.53 -3.27
CA CYS A 273 14.66 23.38 -3.08
C CYS A 273 14.12 24.36 -2.03
N ARG A 274 14.66 24.32 -0.80
CA ARG A 274 14.18 25.10 0.35
C ARG A 274 14.32 26.63 0.19
N SER A 275 15.16 27.10 -0.73
CA SER A 275 15.25 28.53 -1.10
C SER A 275 14.13 29.03 -2.02
N LEU A 276 13.35 28.12 -2.63
CA LEU A 276 12.22 28.44 -3.51
C LEU A 276 10.86 28.20 -2.85
N THR A 277 10.72 27.17 -2.00
CA THR A 277 9.56 26.95 -1.14
C THR A 277 9.94 26.09 0.07
N ASP A 278 9.36 26.41 1.22
CA ASP A 278 9.38 25.59 2.44
C ASP A 278 8.27 24.52 2.41
N LYS A 279 7.12 24.80 1.77
CA LYS A 279 5.88 24.00 1.83
C LYS A 279 5.79 22.74 0.95
N ASP A 280 6.91 22.09 0.66
CA ASP A 280 6.92 20.83 -0.12
C ASP A 280 7.13 19.65 0.83
N ILE A 281 6.08 18.86 1.05
CA ILE A 281 6.07 17.78 2.04
C ILE A 281 6.97 16.62 1.61
N GLU A 282 7.17 16.38 0.31
CA GLU A 282 8.12 15.38 -0.16
C GLU A 282 9.57 15.80 0.06
N VAL A 283 9.92 17.08 -0.07
CA VAL A 283 11.24 17.61 0.33
C VAL A 283 11.45 17.46 1.84
N ILE A 284 10.42 17.67 2.68
CA ILE A 284 10.51 17.45 4.13
C ILE A 284 10.68 15.97 4.45
N ASN A 285 9.88 15.08 3.85
CA ASN A 285 9.98 13.63 4.06
C ASN A 285 11.32 13.06 3.53
N LEU A 286 11.88 13.61 2.44
CA LEU A 286 13.25 13.31 2.00
C LEU A 286 14.31 13.83 3.00
N GLN A 287 14.05 14.94 3.69
CA GLN A 287 14.93 15.47 4.74
C GLN A 287 14.88 14.62 6.03
N ILE A 288 13.70 14.13 6.42
CA ILE A 288 13.54 13.13 7.50
C ILE A 288 14.27 11.83 7.10
N ALA A 289 14.09 11.37 5.87
CA ALA A 289 14.81 10.22 5.33
C ALA A 289 16.34 10.39 5.42
N TYR A 290 16.88 11.58 5.12
CA TYR A 290 18.31 11.86 5.26
C TYR A 290 18.80 11.75 6.70
N GLN A 291 18.05 12.36 7.62
CA GLN A 291 18.39 12.40 9.04
C GLN A 291 18.39 11.00 9.65
N LEU A 292 17.35 10.19 9.37
CA LEU A 292 17.28 8.79 9.79
C LEU A 292 18.28 7.90 9.04
N MET A 293 18.56 8.09 7.74
CA MET A 293 19.63 7.36 7.05
C MET A 293 21.01 7.59 7.66
N SER A 294 21.21 8.73 8.33
CA SER A 294 22.47 9.09 9.01
C SER A 294 22.58 8.53 10.44
N ASP A 295 21.46 8.40 11.14
CA ASP A 295 21.36 7.94 12.53
C ASP A 295 20.01 7.20 12.75
N PHE A 296 19.86 6.02 12.14
CA PHE A 296 18.59 5.28 12.17
C PHE A 296 18.28 4.68 13.55
N ARG A 297 19.28 4.57 14.43
CA ARG A 297 19.12 4.18 15.84
C ARG A 297 18.71 5.37 16.71
N VAL A 298 18.73 6.59 16.15
CA VAL A 298 18.30 7.83 16.78
C VAL A 298 19.00 8.03 18.14
N GLU A 299 20.32 7.84 18.13
CA GLU A 299 21.22 7.90 19.29
C GLU A 299 21.66 9.33 19.62
N ASN A 300 21.67 10.23 18.63
CA ASN A 300 22.09 11.62 18.81
C ASN A 300 20.88 12.54 19.09
N GLU A 301 20.98 13.35 20.15
CA GLU A 301 19.97 14.34 20.54
C GLU A 301 19.68 15.37 19.43
N GLN A 302 20.67 15.69 18.59
CA GLN A 302 20.48 16.54 17.41
C GLN A 302 19.64 15.85 16.31
N THR A 303 19.72 14.52 16.21
CA THR A 303 18.84 13.72 15.35
C THR A 303 17.41 13.80 15.85
N ILE A 304 17.19 13.57 17.15
CA ILE A 304 15.86 13.64 17.79
C ILE A 304 15.20 15.01 17.56
N ASN A 305 15.91 16.09 17.87
CA ASN A 305 15.35 17.44 17.83
C ASN A 305 15.06 17.93 16.40
N GLY A 306 15.91 17.59 15.43
CA GLY A 306 15.63 17.89 14.01
C GLY A 306 14.53 17.01 13.42
N PHE A 307 14.50 15.72 13.80
CA PHE A 307 13.45 14.78 13.41
C PHE A 307 12.06 15.26 13.85
N LYS A 308 11.90 15.61 15.14
CA LYS A 308 10.63 16.13 15.67
C LYS A 308 10.19 17.40 14.92
N HIS A 309 11.08 18.40 14.80
CA HIS A 309 10.81 19.63 14.05
C HIS A 309 10.32 19.35 12.62
N LEU A 310 10.95 18.44 11.88
CA LEU A 310 10.56 18.12 10.50
C LEU A 310 9.21 17.38 10.44
N CYS A 311 8.89 16.54 11.43
CA CYS A 311 7.58 15.89 11.52
C CYS A 311 6.47 16.91 11.84
N ASP A 312 6.72 17.85 12.75
CA ASP A 312 5.82 18.96 13.07
C ASP A 312 5.62 19.87 11.85
N GLU A 313 6.69 20.15 11.10
CA GLU A 313 6.68 20.95 9.88
C GLU A 313 5.89 20.28 8.74
N ALA A 314 6.02 18.96 8.57
CA ALA A 314 5.22 18.18 7.63
C ALA A 314 3.73 18.19 8.01
N LYS A 315 3.40 17.85 9.27
CA LYS A 315 2.01 17.83 9.76
C LYS A 315 1.33 19.21 9.75
N ALA A 316 2.11 20.30 9.83
CA ALA A 316 1.60 21.66 9.67
C ALA A 316 1.25 22.03 8.21
N ILE A 317 1.65 21.21 7.24
CA ILE A 317 1.30 21.35 5.82
C ILE A 317 0.15 20.40 5.47
N GLU A 318 0.35 19.10 5.68
CA GLU A 318 -0.59 18.03 5.31
C GLU A 318 -0.28 16.74 6.10
N ASN A 319 -1.31 15.93 6.41
CA ASN A 319 -1.09 14.59 6.97
C ASN A 319 -0.79 13.61 5.82
N ASN A 320 0.28 12.82 5.94
CA ASN A 320 0.76 11.96 4.87
C ASN A 320 1.34 10.65 5.42
N GLU A 321 1.00 9.52 4.79
CA GLU A 321 1.41 8.17 5.20
C GLU A 321 2.92 8.00 5.37
N THR A 322 3.74 8.68 4.56
CA THR A 322 5.20 8.64 4.70
C THR A 322 5.67 9.33 5.99
N THR A 323 5.02 10.42 6.39
CA THR A 323 5.31 11.13 7.64
C THR A 323 4.87 10.30 8.85
N ASP A 324 3.68 9.69 8.79
CA ASP A 324 3.17 8.85 9.87
C ASP A 324 3.97 7.54 10.02
N PHE A 325 4.48 6.94 8.93
CA PHE A 325 5.45 5.84 8.96
C PHE A 325 6.74 6.21 9.71
N PHE A 326 7.29 7.40 9.48
CA PHE A 326 8.47 7.88 10.19
C PHE A 326 8.21 8.09 11.69
N ILE A 327 7.02 8.58 12.04
CA ILE A 327 6.60 8.78 13.43
C ILE A 327 6.41 7.43 14.14
N ALA A 328 5.68 6.49 13.52
CA ALA A 328 5.51 5.13 14.04
C ALA A 328 6.86 4.42 14.25
N TYR A 329 7.85 4.65 13.37
CA TYR A 329 9.20 4.14 13.55
C TYR A 329 9.92 4.76 14.77
N TYR A 330 9.82 6.08 14.96
CA TYR A 330 10.42 6.76 16.10
C TYR A 330 9.77 6.30 17.43
N GLU A 331 8.44 6.26 17.48
CA GLU A 331 7.66 5.79 18.64
C GLU A 331 8.02 4.34 18.99
N TRP A 332 8.05 3.44 17.99
CA TRP A 332 8.50 2.06 18.19
C TRP A 332 9.90 2.00 18.79
N LEU A 333 10.84 2.82 18.31
CA LEU A 333 12.23 2.85 18.77
C LEU A 333 12.38 3.38 20.21
N LYS A 334 11.42 4.19 20.69
CA LYS A 334 11.33 4.59 22.11
C LYS A 334 10.52 3.62 22.98
N ASN A 335 9.98 2.55 22.40
CA ASN A 335 9.04 1.58 23.01
C ASN A 335 7.64 2.15 23.28
N GLU A 336 7.32 3.31 22.70
CA GLU A 336 6.03 3.99 22.77
C GLU A 336 5.05 3.43 21.71
N GLY A 337 5.59 2.99 20.56
CA GLY A 337 4.84 2.51 19.37
C GLY A 337 4.96 1.00 19.08
N SER A 338 4.15 0.51 18.14
CA SER A 338 4.11 -0.91 17.74
C SER A 338 5.05 -1.24 16.58
N ALA A 339 5.69 -2.43 16.62
CA ALA A 339 6.48 -2.92 15.50
C ALA A 339 5.62 -3.09 14.22
N ASN A 340 4.38 -3.58 14.37
CA ASN A 340 3.48 -3.77 13.23
C ASN A 340 3.13 -2.44 12.55
N ALA A 341 3.03 -1.32 13.29
CA ALA A 341 2.76 0.00 12.70
C ALA A 341 3.87 0.46 11.71
N VAL A 342 5.11 0.00 11.92
CA VAL A 342 6.22 0.19 10.96
C VAL A 342 6.17 -0.85 9.85
N LEU A 343 5.84 -2.11 10.18
CA LEU A 343 5.96 -3.25 9.27
C LEU A 343 4.82 -3.39 8.25
N ILE A 344 3.64 -2.82 8.51
CA ILE A 344 2.50 -2.82 7.56
C ILE A 344 2.57 -1.72 6.50
N TYR A 345 3.55 -0.82 6.57
CA TYR A 345 3.66 0.32 5.65
C TYR A 345 3.91 -0.13 4.20
N ASP A 346 3.04 0.29 3.28
CA ASP A 346 3.16 -0.12 1.88
C ASP A 346 4.33 0.59 1.17
N LYS A 347 5.29 -0.22 0.74
CA LYS A 347 6.45 0.20 -0.06
C LYS A 347 6.07 0.65 -1.46
N SER A 348 4.89 0.28 -1.97
CA SER A 348 4.44 0.63 -3.33
C SER A 348 3.99 2.08 -3.44
N ASN A 349 3.34 2.61 -2.40
CA ASN A 349 2.83 3.99 -2.32
C ASN A 349 3.87 5.06 -1.95
N ALA A 350 5.09 4.66 -1.56
CA ALA A 350 6.05 5.56 -0.93
C ALA A 350 6.61 6.66 -1.87
N ALA A 351 6.54 7.92 -1.42
CA ALA A 351 7.26 9.05 -2.03
C ALA A 351 8.77 9.03 -1.73
N ILE A 352 9.21 8.25 -0.73
CA ILE A 352 10.60 8.12 -0.29
C ILE A 352 11.33 6.92 -0.90
N PRO A 353 12.67 6.96 -1.02
CA PRO A 353 13.45 5.86 -1.59
C PRO A 353 13.32 4.57 -0.76
N LYS A 354 13.04 3.44 -1.42
CA LYS A 354 12.98 2.10 -0.78
C LYS A 354 14.22 1.79 0.09
N THR A 355 15.38 2.33 -0.27
CA THR A 355 16.64 2.24 0.52
C THR A 355 16.49 2.75 1.96
N ALA A 356 15.70 3.79 2.21
CA ALA A 356 15.41 4.26 3.56
C ALA A 356 14.41 3.33 4.27
N ILE A 357 13.32 2.95 3.59
CA ILE A 357 12.28 2.06 4.16
C ILE A 357 12.89 0.72 4.60
N ASP A 358 13.70 0.09 3.75
CA ASP A 358 14.40 -1.16 4.05
C ASP A 358 15.41 -0.99 5.19
N LEU A 359 16.06 0.18 5.34
CA LEU A 359 16.93 0.44 6.50
C LEU A 359 16.12 0.43 7.81
N LEU A 360 14.99 1.16 7.86
CA LEU A 360 14.17 1.31 9.06
C LEU A 360 13.45 0.00 9.44
N MET A 361 12.74 -0.63 8.49
CA MET A 361 12.08 -1.92 8.74
C MET A 361 13.08 -3.03 9.10
N GLY A 362 14.26 -3.03 8.47
CA GLY A 362 15.34 -3.96 8.83
C GLY A 362 15.84 -3.75 10.27
N ASN A 363 15.77 -2.54 10.82
CA ASN A 363 16.08 -2.31 12.23
C ASN A 363 15.01 -2.90 13.16
N VAL A 364 13.73 -2.83 12.79
CA VAL A 364 12.63 -3.50 13.50
C VAL A 364 12.85 -5.01 13.50
N TYR A 365 13.08 -5.61 12.33
CA TYR A 365 13.38 -7.03 12.22
C TYR A 365 14.65 -7.45 12.98
N PHE A 366 15.65 -6.58 13.10
CA PHE A 366 16.87 -6.87 13.86
C PHE A 366 16.60 -7.00 15.36
N HIS A 367 15.82 -6.07 15.92
CA HIS A 367 15.40 -6.11 17.33
C HIS A 367 14.45 -7.29 17.62
N LEU A 368 13.56 -7.62 16.66
CA LEU A 368 12.71 -8.82 16.70
C LEU A 368 13.47 -10.14 16.40
N ARG A 369 14.79 -10.09 16.15
CA ARG A 369 15.65 -11.23 15.79
C ARG A 369 15.25 -12.00 14.51
N ARG A 370 14.41 -11.42 13.66
CA ARG A 370 13.96 -12.00 12.37
C ARG A 370 15.06 -11.87 11.30
N HIS A 371 16.12 -12.66 11.46
CA HIS A 371 17.38 -12.57 10.72
C HIS A 371 17.29 -12.84 9.20
N SER A 372 16.26 -13.53 8.68
CA SER A 372 16.01 -13.63 7.23
C SER A 372 15.51 -12.29 6.70
N ARG A 373 14.49 -11.71 7.36
CA ARG A 373 13.92 -10.40 6.96
C ARG A 373 14.93 -9.26 7.08
N VAL A 374 15.84 -9.29 8.06
CA VAL A 374 16.97 -8.35 8.09
C VAL A 374 17.93 -8.58 6.92
N LYS A 375 18.21 -9.83 6.51
CA LYS A 375 19.08 -10.10 5.36
C LYS A 375 18.44 -9.62 4.05
N GLU A 376 17.14 -9.79 3.87
CA GLU A 376 16.39 -9.25 2.73
C GLU A 376 16.53 -7.72 2.64
N CYS A 377 16.29 -7.02 3.76
CA CYS A 377 16.35 -5.56 3.81
C CYS A 377 17.79 -5.00 3.72
N TRP A 378 18.72 -5.53 4.52
CA TRP A 378 20.03 -4.90 4.76
C TRP A 378 21.19 -5.46 3.91
N THR A 379 21.08 -6.62 3.24
CA THR A 379 22.25 -7.22 2.55
C THR A 379 22.84 -6.30 1.47
N VAL A 380 22.01 -5.71 0.61
CA VAL A 380 22.47 -4.80 -0.45
C VAL A 380 22.96 -3.46 0.14
N LEU A 381 22.27 -2.97 1.17
CA LEU A 381 22.63 -1.77 1.92
C LEU A 381 24.02 -1.88 2.56
N ALA A 382 24.27 -2.94 3.33
CA ALA A 382 25.52 -3.18 4.05
C ALA A 382 26.72 -3.50 3.13
N GLN A 383 26.47 -4.05 1.93
CA GLN A 383 27.51 -4.22 0.91
C GLN A 383 27.96 -2.87 0.32
N LYS A 384 27.03 -1.94 0.09
CA LYS A 384 27.32 -0.61 -0.46
C LYS A 384 27.82 0.38 0.61
N ASN A 385 27.26 0.31 1.83
CA ASN A 385 27.43 1.28 2.92
C ASN A 385 27.75 0.58 4.26
N PRO A 386 28.86 -0.18 4.37
CA PRO A 386 29.17 -0.94 5.58
C PRO A 386 29.40 -0.08 6.83
N SER A 387 29.58 1.24 6.68
CA SER A 387 29.75 2.19 7.77
C SER A 387 28.46 2.59 8.49
N LEU A 388 27.28 2.28 7.94
CA LEU A 388 26.00 2.51 8.63
C LEU A 388 25.76 1.52 9.79
N PHE A 389 26.38 0.34 9.70
CA PHE A 389 26.04 -0.82 10.53
C PHE A 389 27.08 -1.08 11.62
N HIS A 390 26.60 -1.47 12.80
CA HIS A 390 27.44 -1.90 13.91
C HIS A 390 28.07 -3.28 13.66
N ARG A 391 29.10 -3.65 14.43
CA ARG A 391 29.95 -4.82 14.13
C ARG A 391 29.23 -6.15 14.30
N ASP A 392 28.26 -6.19 15.20
CA ASP A 392 27.33 -7.27 15.51
C ASP A 392 26.22 -7.40 14.46
N GLU A 393 25.60 -6.29 14.04
CA GLU A 393 24.70 -6.24 12.88
C GLU A 393 25.38 -6.81 11.62
N LEU A 394 26.60 -6.33 11.32
CA LEU A 394 27.44 -6.83 10.23
C LEU A 394 27.89 -8.29 10.41
N ALA A 395 27.94 -8.81 11.65
CA ALA A 395 28.29 -10.21 11.91
C ALA A 395 27.09 -11.14 11.66
N MET A 396 25.89 -10.72 12.07
CA MET A 396 24.63 -11.42 11.78
C MET A 396 24.41 -11.56 10.26
N LEU A 397 24.60 -10.47 9.51
CA LEU A 397 24.50 -10.46 8.04
C LEU A 397 25.51 -11.38 7.33
N ARG A 398 26.54 -11.89 8.03
CA ARG A 398 27.54 -12.82 7.48
C ARG A 398 27.24 -14.29 7.76
N SER A 399 26.21 -14.62 8.55
CA SER A 399 25.88 -16.02 8.84
C SER A 399 25.27 -16.72 7.62
N ALA A 400 25.62 -18.00 7.46
CA ALA A 400 25.11 -18.93 6.44
C ALA A 400 25.49 -18.69 4.95
N ARG A 401 26.60 -17.99 4.63
CA ARG A 401 27.22 -18.16 3.29
C ARG A 401 28.73 -18.39 3.20
N ASP A 402 29.46 -18.37 4.32
CA ASP A 402 30.68 -19.17 4.44
C ASP A 402 30.29 -20.62 4.80
N THR A 403 29.70 -21.35 3.84
CA THR A 403 29.86 -22.82 3.85
C THR A 403 31.34 -23.09 3.93
N THR A 404 31.78 -23.88 4.90
CA THR A 404 33.21 -24.11 5.12
C THR A 404 33.87 -24.59 3.83
N VAL A 405 34.62 -23.70 3.17
CA VAL A 405 35.80 -24.09 2.43
C VAL A 405 36.75 -24.62 3.49
N THR A 406 36.53 -25.88 3.87
CA THR A 406 37.51 -26.68 4.58
C THR A 406 38.82 -26.44 3.87
N GLU A 407 39.80 -25.85 4.58
CA GLU A 407 41.12 -25.69 4.00
C GLU A 407 41.52 -27.05 3.46
N LYS A 408 41.65 -27.15 2.13
CA LYS A 408 42.06 -28.40 1.49
C LYS A 408 43.51 -28.63 1.89
N LYS A 409 43.70 -29.25 3.07
CA LYS A 409 44.98 -29.77 3.59
C LYS A 409 45.68 -30.37 2.39
N LYS A 410 46.71 -29.67 1.88
CA LYS A 410 47.22 -29.86 0.51
C LYS A 410 47.52 -31.34 0.33
N LYS A 411 46.61 -32.07 -0.35
CA LYS A 411 46.73 -33.51 -0.50
C LYS A 411 48.01 -33.74 -1.27
N GLY A 412 49.03 -34.25 -0.58
CA GLY A 412 50.37 -34.39 -1.14
C GLY A 412 50.32 -35.18 -2.45
N VAL A 413 51.24 -34.86 -3.37
CA VAL A 413 51.23 -35.32 -4.78
C VAL A 413 51.00 -36.84 -4.92
N GLY A 414 51.41 -37.63 -3.92
CA GLY A 414 51.10 -39.06 -3.79
C GLY A 414 49.62 -39.45 -3.92
N HIS A 415 48.64 -38.60 -3.56
CA HIS A 415 47.22 -38.95 -3.69
C HIS A 415 46.76 -38.97 -5.16
N TYR A 416 47.31 -38.09 -6.00
CA TYR A 416 47.06 -38.10 -7.44
C TYR A 416 47.78 -39.26 -8.13
N LEU A 417 49.00 -39.61 -7.68
CA LEU A 417 49.70 -40.82 -8.13
C LEU A 417 48.94 -42.11 -7.77
N TRP A 418 48.32 -42.16 -6.58
CA TRP A 418 47.53 -43.30 -6.13
C TRP A 418 46.22 -43.46 -6.92
N LEU A 419 45.51 -42.36 -7.20
CA LEU A 419 44.35 -42.33 -8.09
C LEU A 419 44.71 -42.76 -9.53
N GLY A 420 45.84 -42.28 -10.06
CA GLY A 420 46.35 -42.71 -11.37
C GLY A 420 46.66 -44.21 -11.42
N PHE A 421 47.25 -44.77 -10.37
CA PHE A 421 47.53 -46.21 -10.26
C PHE A 421 46.25 -47.06 -10.23
N LEU A 422 45.22 -46.63 -9.49
CA LEU A 422 43.91 -47.29 -9.45
C LEU A 422 43.18 -47.23 -10.80
N LEU A 423 43.22 -46.09 -11.49
CA LEU A 423 42.62 -45.95 -12.82
C LEU A 423 43.26 -46.92 -13.83
N LEU A 424 44.59 -47.03 -13.80
CA LEU A 424 45.36 -47.92 -14.68
C LEU A 424 45.06 -49.41 -14.39
N LEU A 425 44.90 -49.78 -13.13
CA LEU A 425 44.43 -51.13 -12.73
C LEU A 425 42.98 -51.42 -13.17
N PHE A 426 42.11 -50.42 -13.19
CA PHE A 426 40.72 -50.58 -13.64
C PHE A 426 40.66 -50.82 -15.16
N ILE A 427 41.40 -50.02 -15.94
CA ILE A 427 41.52 -50.19 -17.40
C ILE A 427 42.09 -51.58 -17.75
N LEU A 428 43.11 -52.06 -17.02
CA LEU A 428 43.68 -53.40 -17.17
C LEU A 428 42.71 -54.56 -16.82
N LYS A 429 41.64 -54.30 -16.06
CA LYS A 429 40.57 -55.29 -15.82
C LYS A 429 39.47 -55.23 -16.88
N VAL A 430 39.01 -54.03 -17.25
CA VAL A 430 37.92 -53.86 -18.23
C VAL A 430 38.33 -54.37 -19.62
N GLY A 431 39.57 -54.10 -20.04
CA GLY A 431 40.15 -54.57 -21.32
C GLY A 431 40.33 -56.10 -21.45
N ARG A 432 39.72 -56.89 -20.57
CA ARG A 432 39.83 -58.37 -20.55
C ARG A 432 38.48 -59.10 -20.40
N ALA A 433 37.35 -58.38 -20.41
CA ALA A 433 36.04 -58.92 -20.05
C ALA A 433 34.96 -58.84 -21.16
N CYS A 434 35.11 -57.97 -22.17
CA CYS A 434 34.15 -57.83 -23.27
C CYS A 434 34.83 -57.92 -24.65
N SER A 435 35.33 -59.12 -24.96
CA SER A 435 35.20 -59.64 -26.32
C SER A 435 33.94 -60.51 -26.35
N ASP A 436 33.20 -60.40 -27.44
CA ASP A 436 32.17 -61.34 -27.95
C ASP A 436 30.66 -61.10 -27.68
N HIS A 437 29.95 -61.07 -28.82
CA HIS A 437 28.54 -61.38 -29.12
C HIS A 437 27.44 -60.47 -28.49
N ARG A 438 26.56 -59.71 -29.21
CA ARG A 438 26.02 -59.61 -30.60
C ARG A 438 24.57 -60.17 -30.75
N GLU A 439 23.80 -59.57 -31.67
CA GLU A 439 22.45 -59.96 -32.19
C GLU A 439 21.23 -59.73 -31.26
N GLU A 440 20.00 -59.43 -31.74
CA GLU A 440 19.54 -58.69 -32.96
C GLU A 440 18.00 -58.41 -32.92
N SER A 441 17.52 -57.35 -33.60
CA SER A 441 16.13 -57.21 -34.16
C SER A 441 14.92 -57.09 -33.18
N TYR A 442 13.68 -56.64 -33.50
CA TYR A 442 13.10 -55.65 -34.45
C TYR A 442 11.60 -55.34 -34.10
N TYR A 443 11.03 -54.29 -34.69
CA TYR A 443 9.59 -54.02 -34.99
C TYR A 443 8.60 -53.40 -33.96
N ASP A 444 7.63 -52.66 -34.54
CA ASP A 444 6.54 -51.85 -33.95
C ASP A 444 5.30 -52.66 -33.50
N PHE A 445 4.42 -52.03 -32.70
CA PHE A 445 3.08 -51.62 -33.19
C PHE A 445 2.40 -50.57 -32.27
N THR A 446 1.23 -50.05 -32.68
CA THR A 446 0.50 -48.92 -32.06
C THR A 446 -0.93 -49.27 -31.60
N THR A 447 -1.56 -48.30 -30.92
CA THR A 447 -3.01 -47.94 -30.89
C THR A 447 -4.02 -48.67 -29.99
N GLU A 448 -5.01 -47.86 -29.55
CA GLU A 448 -6.38 -48.14 -29.05
C GLU A 448 -6.52 -48.76 -27.63
N SER A 449 -7.18 -48.11 -26.65
CA SER A 449 -8.62 -47.76 -26.46
C SER A 449 -9.40 -48.92 -25.79
N GLU A 450 -10.46 -48.74 -24.98
CA GLU A 450 -11.38 -47.60 -24.74
C GLU A 450 -12.14 -47.75 -23.38
N SER A 451 -12.96 -46.75 -23.01
CA SER A 451 -14.21 -46.85 -22.19
C SER A 451 -14.15 -47.05 -20.64
N ILE A 452 -15.09 -46.59 -19.80
CA ILE A 452 -15.93 -45.35 -19.76
C ILE A 452 -16.66 -45.20 -18.39
N SER A 453 -16.99 -43.96 -18.00
CA SER A 453 -17.98 -43.50 -16.99
C SER A 453 -18.04 -44.08 -15.56
N SER A 454 -18.00 -43.17 -14.58
CA SER A 454 -19.15 -42.90 -13.71
C SER A 454 -19.18 -41.41 -13.34
N GLU A 455 -20.33 -40.74 -13.53
CA GLU A 455 -20.49 -39.29 -13.41
C GLU A 455 -21.07 -38.85 -12.04
N GLU A 456 -21.15 -37.52 -11.85
CA GLU A 456 -22.02 -36.79 -10.91
C GLU A 456 -21.94 -37.09 -9.39
N GLN A 457 -21.07 -36.35 -8.69
CA GLN A 457 -21.46 -35.46 -7.57
C GLN A 457 -20.27 -34.58 -7.13
N GLY A 458 -20.48 -33.27 -6.95
CA GLY A 458 -19.51 -32.36 -6.29
C GLY A 458 -19.11 -31.06 -7.00
N ALA A 459 -19.57 -30.78 -8.22
CA ALA A 459 -19.17 -29.60 -8.99
C ALA A 459 -19.83 -28.29 -8.48
N VAL A 460 -19.38 -27.79 -7.32
CA VAL A 460 -19.79 -26.51 -6.71
C VAL A 460 -18.60 -25.74 -6.11
N GLY A 461 -17.44 -26.37 -5.87
CA GLY A 461 -16.30 -25.73 -5.19
C GLY A 461 -15.34 -24.92 -6.08
N ASP A 462 -15.16 -25.32 -7.34
CA ASP A 462 -13.98 -24.93 -8.14
C ASP A 462 -13.98 -23.47 -8.66
N SER A 463 -14.98 -22.65 -8.32
CA SER A 463 -15.06 -21.23 -8.71
C SER A 463 -14.71 -20.25 -7.58
N TYR A 464 -14.28 -20.74 -6.41
CA TYR A 464 -13.89 -19.89 -5.26
C TYR A 464 -12.37 -19.83 -5.02
N THR A 465 -11.60 -20.74 -5.63
CA THR A 465 -10.14 -20.85 -5.40
C THR A 465 -9.30 -19.91 -6.28
N GLU A 466 -9.83 -19.34 -7.37
CA GLU A 466 -9.08 -18.42 -8.24
C GLU A 466 -8.78 -17.06 -7.56
N ASP A 467 -9.76 -16.45 -6.86
CA ASP A 467 -9.62 -15.13 -6.20
C ASP A 467 -8.66 -15.15 -4.97
N LEU A 468 -8.18 -16.32 -4.51
CA LEU A 468 -7.27 -16.46 -3.35
C LEU A 468 -5.85 -16.95 -3.70
N THR A 469 -5.53 -17.04 -5.00
CA THR A 469 -4.19 -17.40 -5.48
C THR A 469 -3.09 -16.43 -5.03
N GLU A 470 -3.43 -15.18 -4.69
CA GLU A 470 -2.50 -14.19 -4.12
C GLU A 470 -1.81 -14.69 -2.83
N LEU A 471 -2.50 -15.48 -2.00
CA LEU A 471 -1.94 -16.06 -0.77
C LEU A 471 -0.89 -17.14 -1.08
N LYS A 472 -1.02 -17.84 -2.22
CA LYS A 472 -0.02 -18.81 -2.70
C LYS A 472 1.24 -18.12 -3.21
N GLU A 473 1.09 -16.98 -3.89
CA GLU A 473 2.21 -16.21 -4.48
C GLU A 473 2.88 -15.23 -3.50
N SER A 474 2.24 -14.91 -2.37
CA SER A 474 2.75 -14.00 -1.34
C SER A 474 4.18 -14.32 -0.87
N GLU A 475 5.01 -13.28 -0.68
CA GLU A 475 6.32 -13.40 -0.03
C GLU A 475 6.23 -13.69 1.49
N ASN A 476 5.02 -13.81 2.05
CA ASN A 476 4.78 -14.17 3.44
C ASN A 476 4.50 -15.67 3.64
N ARG A 477 5.33 -16.33 4.46
CA ARG A 477 5.20 -17.77 4.75
C ARG A 477 3.91 -18.12 5.52
N TYR A 478 3.29 -17.16 6.20
CA TYR A 478 2.04 -17.37 6.93
C TYR A 478 0.82 -17.39 5.99
N ASP A 479 0.78 -16.50 5.00
CA ASP A 479 -0.23 -16.47 3.94
C ASP A 479 -0.22 -17.81 3.17
N GLN A 480 0.98 -18.26 2.78
CA GLN A 480 1.18 -19.57 2.15
C GLN A 480 0.76 -20.74 3.06
N PHE A 481 1.04 -20.67 4.37
CA PHE A 481 0.62 -21.69 5.33
C PHE A 481 -0.92 -21.78 5.40
N ILE A 482 -1.61 -20.65 5.47
CA ILE A 482 -3.08 -20.60 5.43
C ILE A 482 -3.61 -21.16 4.11
N TYR A 483 -3.01 -20.77 2.98
CA TYR A 483 -3.38 -21.28 1.66
C TYR A 483 -3.32 -22.81 1.58
N TYR A 484 -2.17 -23.42 1.89
CA TYR A 484 -1.95 -24.86 1.69
C TYR A 484 -2.63 -25.79 2.72
N PHE A 485 -3.03 -25.29 3.89
CA PHE A 485 -3.63 -26.10 4.95
C PHE A 485 -5.09 -25.83 5.24
N TYR A 486 -5.58 -24.61 4.98
CA TYR A 486 -6.98 -24.24 5.25
C TYR A 486 -7.79 -24.01 3.98
N ILE A 487 -7.21 -23.37 2.95
CA ILE A 487 -7.87 -23.01 1.68
C ILE A 487 -7.72 -24.16 0.65
N ASP A 488 -6.68 -24.18 -0.19
CA ASP A 488 -6.45 -25.30 -1.12
C ASP A 488 -5.69 -26.44 -0.43
N ARG A 489 -6.48 -27.33 0.16
CA ARG A 489 -6.06 -28.56 0.83
C ARG A 489 -5.58 -29.66 -0.14
N LYS A 490 -5.49 -29.41 -1.44
CA LYS A 490 -5.10 -30.40 -2.49
C LYS A 490 -3.97 -29.93 -3.42
N ASP A 491 -3.59 -28.66 -3.37
CA ASP A 491 -2.54 -28.07 -4.23
C ASP A 491 -1.23 -28.88 -4.25
N GLU A 492 -0.70 -29.12 -5.45
CA GLU A 492 0.49 -29.95 -5.68
C GLU A 492 1.79 -29.34 -5.09
N ASP A 493 1.88 -28.02 -4.94
CA ASP A 493 3.05 -27.33 -4.36
C ASP A 493 3.12 -27.48 -2.82
N ARG A 494 2.10 -27.99 -2.13
CA ARG A 494 2.14 -28.11 -0.66
C ARG A 494 3.32 -28.95 -0.16
N GLU A 495 3.65 -30.08 -0.79
CA GLU A 495 4.80 -30.89 -0.37
C GLU A 495 6.12 -30.12 -0.50
N LYS A 496 6.23 -29.23 -1.50
CA LYS A 496 7.37 -28.33 -1.65
C LYS A 496 7.38 -27.26 -0.54
N PHE A 497 6.22 -26.66 -0.21
CA PHE A 497 6.11 -25.74 0.92
C PHE A 497 6.52 -26.39 2.25
N ILE A 498 6.06 -27.62 2.51
CA ILE A 498 6.45 -28.41 3.69
C ILE A 498 7.96 -28.72 3.67
N GLU A 499 8.53 -29.01 2.50
CA GLU A 499 9.97 -29.26 2.41
C GLU A 499 10.83 -28.01 2.64
N GLU A 500 10.40 -26.86 2.12
CA GLU A 500 11.17 -25.60 2.13
C GLU A 500 10.99 -24.79 3.43
N ASN A 501 9.77 -24.67 3.97
CA ASN A 501 9.42 -23.73 5.05
C ASN A 501 9.18 -24.35 6.43
N LEU A 502 8.93 -25.67 6.51
CA LEU A 502 8.71 -26.39 7.78
C LEU A 502 9.94 -27.19 8.20
N VAL A 503 10.14 -27.32 9.51
CA VAL A 503 11.21 -28.11 10.15
C VAL A 503 10.67 -28.86 11.38
N GLY A 504 11.53 -29.71 11.97
CA GLY A 504 11.26 -30.34 13.26
C GLY A 504 9.91 -31.05 13.33
N HIS A 505 9.17 -30.79 14.40
CA HIS A 505 7.91 -31.47 14.68
C HIS A 505 6.78 -31.00 13.75
N ALA A 506 6.74 -29.71 13.40
CA ALA A 506 5.80 -29.18 12.41
C ALA A 506 5.91 -29.90 11.06
N LYS A 507 7.12 -30.21 10.59
CA LYS A 507 7.33 -30.95 9.34
C LYS A 507 6.86 -32.41 9.44
N GLU A 508 7.04 -33.05 10.59
CA GLU A 508 6.55 -34.42 10.84
C GLU A 508 5.02 -34.45 10.88
N MET A 509 4.41 -33.50 11.59
CA MET A 509 2.95 -33.32 11.67
C MET A 509 2.34 -32.99 10.30
N ALA A 510 2.88 -32.02 9.55
CA ALA A 510 2.32 -31.60 8.25
C ALA A 510 2.31 -32.70 7.17
N LYS A 511 3.14 -33.74 7.32
CA LYS A 511 3.15 -34.94 6.45
C LYS A 511 2.30 -36.11 6.96
N THR A 512 1.75 -36.01 8.17
CA THR A 512 1.01 -37.11 8.83
C THR A 512 -0.39 -36.71 9.30
N VAL A 513 -0.68 -35.42 9.41
CA VAL A 513 -2.00 -34.87 9.68
C VAL A 513 -2.98 -35.23 8.58
N ASN A 514 -4.19 -35.65 8.94
CA ASN A 514 -5.26 -35.79 7.97
C ASN A 514 -5.82 -34.39 7.67
N ILE A 515 -5.50 -33.84 6.49
CA ILE A 515 -5.92 -32.49 6.09
C ILE A 515 -7.47 -32.37 6.00
N SER A 516 -8.19 -33.49 5.90
CA SER A 516 -9.66 -33.55 6.00
C SER A 516 -10.21 -33.56 7.44
N GLU A 517 -9.34 -33.59 8.46
CA GLU A 517 -9.67 -33.49 9.89
C GLU A 517 -9.22 -32.15 10.51
N LEU A 518 -8.46 -31.31 9.78
CA LEU A 518 -8.24 -29.92 10.16
C LEU A 518 -9.56 -29.14 10.11
N PRO A 519 -9.85 -28.23 11.07
CA PRO A 519 -11.13 -27.51 11.12
C PRO A 519 -11.39 -26.74 9.81
N GLU A 520 -12.65 -26.70 9.38
CA GLU A 520 -13.10 -25.88 8.26
C GLU A 520 -13.18 -24.42 8.74
N ILE A 521 -12.35 -23.56 8.16
CA ILE A 521 -12.25 -22.14 8.46
C ILE A 521 -12.66 -21.37 7.20
N LEU A 522 -13.62 -20.47 7.32
CA LEU A 522 -14.04 -19.61 6.22
C LEU A 522 -13.03 -18.46 6.06
N ILE A 523 -12.42 -18.37 4.88
CA ILE A 523 -11.52 -17.27 4.49
C ILE A 523 -11.90 -16.93 3.06
N ASP A 524 -12.72 -15.90 2.89
CA ASP A 524 -13.17 -15.37 1.60
C ASP A 524 -12.18 -14.33 1.06
N SER A 525 -11.31 -13.78 1.92
CA SER A 525 -10.32 -12.77 1.56
C SER A 525 -9.03 -12.84 2.40
N ARG A 526 -7.94 -12.28 1.85
CA ARG A 526 -6.65 -12.11 2.57
C ARG A 526 -6.73 -11.21 3.81
N TYR A 527 -7.83 -10.47 3.96
CA TYR A 527 -8.10 -9.57 5.08
C TYR A 527 -8.84 -10.24 6.25
N ASP A 528 -9.35 -11.46 6.08
CA ASP A 528 -10.21 -12.11 7.07
C ASP A 528 -9.42 -12.69 8.26
N PHE A 529 -8.09 -12.71 8.15
CA PHE A 529 -7.15 -13.12 9.20
C PHE A 529 -5.99 -12.13 9.31
N TYR A 530 -5.32 -12.14 10.47
CA TYR A 530 -4.09 -11.38 10.69
C TYR A 530 -3.02 -12.21 11.40
N ALA A 531 -1.76 -11.83 11.18
CA ALA A 531 -0.59 -12.46 11.79
C ALA A 531 0.05 -11.54 12.85
N SER A 532 0.14 -12.04 14.08
CA SER A 532 0.72 -11.36 15.24
C SER A 532 2.05 -12.02 15.65
N PRO A 533 3.20 -11.56 15.10
CA PRO A 533 4.52 -12.09 15.45
C PRO A 533 5.03 -11.50 16.79
N ASP A 534 5.52 -12.36 17.68
CA ASP A 534 6.11 -11.99 18.97
C ASP A 534 7.30 -12.91 19.34
N ASN A 535 7.84 -12.77 20.55
CA ASN A 535 8.96 -13.58 21.07
C ASN A 535 8.76 -13.92 22.57
N VAL A 536 8.10 -15.06 22.79
CA VAL A 536 7.60 -15.58 24.08
C VAL A 536 8.70 -16.22 24.93
N ALA A 537 8.60 -16.16 26.26
CA ALA A 537 9.71 -16.52 27.15
C ALA A 537 10.05 -18.03 27.19
N GLU A 538 9.05 -18.92 27.09
CA GLU A 538 9.25 -20.39 27.03
C GLU A 538 9.38 -20.92 25.59
N TYR A 539 8.86 -20.21 24.58
CA TYR A 539 8.70 -20.70 23.20
C TYR A 539 9.57 -19.96 22.17
N GLY A 540 10.18 -18.82 22.50
CA GLY A 540 10.99 -18.03 21.56
C GLY A 540 10.11 -17.36 20.49
N PRO A 541 10.61 -17.19 19.25
CA PRO A 541 9.85 -16.56 18.17
C PRO A 541 8.57 -17.35 17.86
N VAL A 542 7.44 -16.65 17.93
CA VAL A 542 6.12 -17.19 17.60
C VAL A 542 5.38 -16.23 16.67
N THR A 543 4.34 -16.74 16.00
CA THR A 543 3.38 -15.95 15.24
C THR A 543 1.99 -16.52 15.45
N ALA A 544 1.10 -15.76 16.10
CA ALA A 544 -0.31 -16.10 16.26
C ALA A 544 -1.09 -15.73 14.98
N LEU A 545 -1.96 -16.62 14.52
CA LEU A 545 -2.86 -16.43 13.38
C LEU A 545 -4.30 -16.42 13.90
N THR A 546 -4.98 -15.30 13.69
CA THR A 546 -6.30 -15.00 14.27
C THR A 546 -7.25 -14.54 13.17
N LEU A 547 -8.51 -14.97 13.21
CA LEU A 547 -9.56 -14.45 12.33
C LEU A 547 -10.03 -13.08 12.83
N VAL A 548 -10.43 -12.18 11.93
CA VAL A 548 -10.95 -10.85 12.30
C VAL A 548 -12.26 -10.94 13.11
N GLU A 549 -12.98 -12.08 13.05
CA GLU A 549 -14.19 -12.33 13.85
C GLU A 549 -13.94 -13.10 15.17
N GLU A 550 -12.70 -13.44 15.54
CA GLU A 550 -12.38 -14.28 16.72
C GLU A 550 -11.39 -13.67 17.73
N ASP A 551 -11.75 -13.68 19.02
CA ASP A 551 -10.93 -13.20 20.15
C ASP A 551 -9.59 -13.95 20.38
N ASN A 552 -9.38 -15.10 19.73
CA ASN A 552 -8.27 -16.01 20.01
C ASN A 552 -7.68 -16.58 18.71
N PRO A 553 -6.36 -16.80 18.62
CA PRO A 553 -5.75 -17.42 17.45
C PRO A 553 -6.20 -18.87 17.29
N PHE A 554 -6.61 -19.24 16.08
CA PHE A 554 -6.93 -20.62 15.72
C PHE A 554 -5.64 -21.46 15.56
N VAL A 555 -4.52 -20.81 15.22
CA VAL A 555 -3.18 -21.42 15.18
C VAL A 555 -2.13 -20.46 15.76
N ILE A 556 -1.19 -20.99 16.54
CA ILE A 556 0.05 -20.32 16.93
C ILE A 556 1.23 -21.11 16.34
N LEU A 557 2.00 -20.45 15.46
CA LEU A 557 3.22 -21.00 14.86
C LEU A 557 4.42 -20.70 15.77
N GLN A 558 5.25 -21.70 16.05
CA GLN A 558 6.57 -21.51 16.67
C GLN A 558 7.64 -21.65 15.58
N GLU A 559 8.64 -20.77 15.58
CA GLU A 559 9.71 -20.74 14.58
C GLU A 559 11.06 -21.18 15.17
N ASP A 560 12.05 -21.48 14.31
CA ASP A 560 13.44 -21.76 14.71
C ASP A 560 14.41 -20.61 14.40
N ASP A 561 15.71 -20.81 14.65
CA ASP A 561 16.77 -19.82 14.36
C ASP A 561 16.95 -19.50 12.85
N GLU A 562 16.34 -20.29 11.94
CA GLU A 562 16.26 -20.02 10.49
C GLU A 562 14.89 -19.41 10.08
N GLU A 563 14.04 -19.06 11.05
CA GLU A 563 12.64 -18.62 10.90
C GLU A 563 11.70 -19.64 10.23
N LYS A 564 12.04 -20.93 10.30
CA LYS A 564 11.20 -22.00 9.75
C LYS A 564 10.19 -22.46 10.79
N ILE A 565 8.96 -22.77 10.34
CA ILE A 565 7.90 -23.23 11.23
C ILE A 565 8.33 -24.57 11.83
N SER A 566 8.55 -24.61 13.14
CA SER A 566 9.18 -25.70 13.88
C SER A 566 8.18 -26.51 14.71
N ARG A 567 7.14 -25.84 15.24
CA ARG A 567 5.94 -26.42 15.87
C ARG A 567 4.70 -25.59 15.50
N ILE A 568 3.53 -26.22 15.55
CA ILE A 568 2.23 -25.62 15.20
C ILE A 568 1.26 -26.00 16.31
N PHE A 569 0.75 -25.01 17.05
CA PHE A 569 -0.23 -25.23 18.12
C PHE A 569 -1.63 -24.82 17.64
N GLY A 570 -2.63 -25.65 17.85
CA GLY A 570 -4.01 -25.41 17.40
C GLY A 570 -4.80 -26.70 17.23
N GLU A 571 -6.09 -26.59 16.93
CA GLU A 571 -6.94 -27.76 16.67
C GLU A 571 -6.48 -28.50 15.40
N GLY A 572 -6.38 -29.83 15.49
CA GLY A 572 -5.82 -30.68 14.44
C GLY A 572 -4.29 -30.66 14.32
N TRP A 573 -3.59 -29.89 15.16
CA TRP A 573 -2.12 -29.80 15.21
C TRP A 573 -1.56 -30.25 16.57
N GLU A 574 -0.56 -29.57 17.16
CA GLU A 574 -0.09 -29.89 18.50
C GLU A 574 -1.05 -29.29 19.54
N GLU A 575 -1.99 -30.11 20.03
CA GLU A 575 -2.93 -29.73 21.08
C GLU A 575 -2.23 -29.43 22.41
N LEU A 576 -1.96 -28.15 22.66
CA LEU A 576 -1.69 -27.66 24.01
C LEU A 576 -2.98 -27.76 24.83
N SER A 577 -2.88 -28.28 26.06
CA SER A 577 -3.97 -28.18 27.05
C SER A 577 -4.43 -26.73 27.17
N GLN A 578 -5.74 -26.45 27.21
CA GLN A 578 -6.31 -25.10 27.19
C GLN A 578 -5.59 -24.09 28.11
N GLU A 579 -5.27 -24.45 29.36
CA GLU A 579 -4.52 -23.61 30.31
C GLU A 579 -3.15 -23.15 29.76
N LYS A 580 -2.46 -23.99 28.99
CA LYS A 580 -1.20 -23.68 28.31
C LYS A 580 -1.39 -22.90 27.02
N PHE A 581 -2.42 -23.20 26.23
CA PHE A 581 -2.70 -22.44 25.01
C PHE A 581 -3.09 -21.00 25.36
N GLU A 582 -3.96 -20.83 26.36
CA GLU A 582 -4.29 -19.54 26.93
C GLU A 582 -3.08 -18.85 27.58
N ALA A 583 -2.17 -19.56 28.25
CA ALA A 583 -0.96 -18.95 28.81
C ALA A 583 0.02 -18.50 27.73
N LEU A 584 0.18 -19.28 26.65
CA LEU A 584 0.97 -18.92 25.48
C LEU A 584 0.37 -17.70 24.77
N TRP A 585 -0.96 -17.66 24.56
CA TRP A 585 -1.64 -16.50 24.00
C TRP A 585 -1.54 -15.26 24.89
N LYS A 586 -1.52 -15.41 26.23
CA LYS A 586 -1.32 -14.28 27.17
C LYS A 586 0.13 -13.77 27.24
N ASP A 587 1.14 -14.60 26.96
CA ASP A 587 2.55 -14.16 26.87
C ASP A 587 2.86 -13.46 25.52
N ILE A 588 1.96 -13.58 24.53
CA ILE A 588 1.95 -12.78 23.30
C ILE A 588 1.21 -11.47 23.60
N GLN A 589 1.93 -10.35 23.72
CA GLN A 589 1.45 -9.25 24.56
C GLN A 589 0.50 -8.25 23.88
N VAL A 590 -0.68 -8.06 24.50
CA VAL A 590 -1.53 -6.89 24.29
C VAL A 590 -0.84 -5.66 24.89
N ARG A 591 -0.59 -4.63 24.09
CA ARG A 591 0.15 -3.44 24.57
C ARG A 591 -0.75 -2.48 25.36
N PRO A 592 -0.31 -1.93 26.51
CA PRO A 592 -1.06 -0.92 27.28
C PRO A 592 -1.62 0.24 26.44
N MET A 593 -0.87 0.70 25.44
CA MET A 593 -1.28 1.78 24.54
C MET A 593 -2.49 1.41 23.67
N MET A 594 -2.61 0.15 23.24
CA MET A 594 -3.78 -0.33 22.52
C MET A 594 -4.99 -0.41 23.44
N SER A 595 -4.78 -0.88 24.68
CA SER A 595 -5.85 -0.93 25.69
C SER A 595 -6.36 0.46 26.08
N GLN A 596 -5.46 1.44 26.17
CA GLN A 596 -5.76 2.87 26.30
C GLN A 596 -6.57 3.37 25.10
N LYS A 597 -6.11 3.11 23.87
CA LYS A 597 -6.78 3.57 22.64
C LYS A 597 -8.17 2.96 22.48
N PHE A 598 -8.32 1.67 22.77
CA PHE A 598 -9.61 0.99 22.86
C PHE A 598 -10.57 1.76 23.77
N PHE A 599 -10.18 2.02 25.02
CA PHE A 599 -11.09 2.64 25.98
C PHE A 599 -11.39 4.12 25.68
N VAL A 600 -10.43 4.90 25.17
CA VAL A 600 -10.68 6.32 24.85
C VAL A 600 -11.44 6.48 23.53
N VAL A 601 -10.95 5.87 22.45
CA VAL A 601 -11.52 6.08 21.10
C VAL A 601 -12.74 5.19 20.88
N TYR A 602 -12.58 3.88 21.03
CA TYR A 602 -13.59 2.88 20.65
C TYR A 602 -14.65 2.65 21.74
N TYR A 603 -14.40 3.08 22.98
CA TYR A 603 -15.41 3.15 24.03
C TYR A 603 -15.85 4.59 24.34
N LEU A 604 -15.07 5.44 25.02
CA LEU A 604 -15.55 6.74 25.52
C LEU A 604 -16.10 7.67 24.42
N LEU A 605 -15.40 7.74 23.28
CA LEU A 605 -15.73 8.58 22.13
C LEU A 605 -16.58 7.88 21.05
N SER A 606 -16.89 6.58 21.21
CA SER A 606 -17.78 5.85 20.30
C SER A 606 -19.23 5.90 20.78
N ASP A 607 -20.16 5.87 19.83
CA ASP A 607 -21.59 5.64 20.08
C ASP A 607 -21.92 4.13 20.06
N ASP A 608 -21.19 3.35 19.24
CA ASP A 608 -21.38 1.91 19.03
C ASP A 608 -20.62 1.04 20.07
N ARG A 609 -20.65 1.45 21.33
CA ARG A 609 -19.82 0.88 22.41
C ARG A 609 -20.07 -0.59 22.71
N GLU A 610 -21.31 -1.05 22.50
CA GLU A 610 -21.71 -2.44 22.78
C GLU A 610 -21.17 -3.41 21.71
N GLU A 611 -20.92 -2.90 20.50
CA GLU A 611 -20.26 -3.60 19.38
C GLU A 611 -18.73 -3.54 19.57
N ASN A 612 -18.16 -2.34 19.75
CA ASN A 612 -16.72 -2.18 20.00
C ASN A 612 -16.21 -3.01 21.21
N LEU A 613 -16.96 -3.09 22.32
CA LEU A 613 -16.62 -3.91 23.50
C LEU A 613 -16.85 -5.43 23.31
N LYS A 614 -17.68 -5.81 22.34
CA LYS A 614 -17.83 -7.20 21.90
C LYS A 614 -16.65 -7.62 21.03
N ASP A 615 -16.25 -6.75 20.11
CA ASP A 615 -15.31 -7.04 19.01
C ASP A 615 -13.84 -6.79 19.37
N ASN A 616 -13.59 -6.20 20.54
CA ASN A 616 -12.25 -5.90 21.05
C ASN A 616 -12.12 -6.27 22.56
N PRO A 617 -12.46 -7.50 22.99
CA PRO A 617 -12.52 -7.84 24.42
C PRO A 617 -11.15 -8.14 25.04
N GLU A 618 -10.10 -8.31 24.24
CA GLU A 618 -8.73 -8.60 24.67
C GLU A 618 -8.08 -7.43 25.41
N TYR A 619 -8.49 -6.19 25.15
CA TYR A 619 -7.96 -4.98 25.79
C TYR A 619 -8.41 -4.76 27.23
N VAL A 620 -9.36 -5.56 27.75
CA VAL A 620 -9.97 -5.36 29.06
C VAL A 620 -9.94 -6.62 29.90
N THR A 621 -9.68 -6.45 31.20
CA THR A 621 -9.97 -7.53 32.15
C THR A 621 -11.47 -7.76 32.26
N GLU A 622 -11.87 -9.00 32.58
CA GLU A 622 -13.27 -9.40 32.77
C GLU A 622 -14.03 -8.58 33.83
N ASN A 623 -13.32 -7.94 34.76
CA ASN A 623 -13.88 -6.98 35.72
C ASN A 623 -14.23 -5.64 35.06
N VAL A 624 -13.32 -5.11 34.23
CA VAL A 624 -13.52 -3.89 33.45
C VAL A 624 -14.58 -4.10 32.36
N LYS A 625 -14.57 -5.23 31.64
CA LYS A 625 -15.61 -5.58 30.65
C LYS A 625 -17.01 -5.47 31.27
N LYS A 626 -17.23 -6.09 32.43
CA LYS A 626 -18.49 -5.99 33.22
C LYS A 626 -18.77 -4.62 33.81
N MET A 627 -17.82 -3.68 33.81
CA MET A 627 -18.05 -2.28 34.18
C MET A 627 -18.50 -1.47 32.95
N LEU A 628 -17.82 -1.65 31.83
CA LEU A 628 -18.11 -1.04 30.54
C LEU A 628 -19.48 -1.47 29.97
N GLU A 629 -19.86 -2.75 30.12
CA GLU A 629 -21.20 -3.26 29.79
C GLU A 629 -22.34 -2.55 30.54
N LYS A 630 -22.10 -2.11 31.78
CA LYS A 630 -23.07 -1.38 32.61
C LYS A 630 -23.10 0.12 32.25
N ASN A 631 -21.95 0.67 31.91
CA ASN A 631 -21.76 2.08 31.60
C ASN A 631 -22.04 2.44 30.11
N ARG A 632 -22.37 1.46 29.26
CA ARG A 632 -22.57 1.68 27.81
C ARG A 632 -23.57 2.78 27.45
N LEU A 633 -24.59 2.99 28.29
CA LEU A 633 -25.63 4.02 28.15
C LEU A 633 -25.22 5.42 28.65
N LEU A 634 -23.94 5.67 28.97
CA LEU A 634 -23.43 7.02 29.17
C LEU A 634 -23.55 7.85 27.86
N PRO A 635 -23.60 9.19 27.91
CA PRO A 635 -23.40 10.00 26.71
C PRO A 635 -21.99 9.78 26.13
N LYS A 636 -21.79 10.12 24.86
CA LYS A 636 -20.45 10.31 24.27
C LYS A 636 -19.67 11.30 25.12
N ALA A 637 -18.44 10.96 25.48
CA ALA A 637 -17.62 11.78 26.36
C ALA A 637 -16.78 12.77 25.53
N GLU A 638 -17.47 13.71 24.89
CA GLU A 638 -16.91 14.73 23.98
C GLU A 638 -15.77 15.53 24.64
N GLU A 639 -15.76 15.62 25.98
CA GLU A 639 -14.66 16.20 26.77
C GLU A 639 -13.27 15.60 26.46
N PHE A 640 -13.19 14.38 25.92
CA PHE A 640 -11.92 13.74 25.55
C PHE A 640 -11.53 13.89 24.07
N GLN A 641 -12.39 14.46 23.21
CA GLN A 641 -12.14 14.57 21.77
C GLN A 641 -10.98 15.52 21.42
N ALA A 642 -10.54 16.35 22.35
CA ALA A 642 -9.35 17.19 22.25
C ALA A 642 -8.40 17.03 23.46
N GLY A 643 -8.54 15.95 24.24
CA GLY A 643 -7.81 15.75 25.49
C GLY A 643 -6.39 15.20 25.31
N THR A 644 -5.52 15.47 26.30
CA THR A 644 -4.14 14.95 26.37
C THR A 644 -4.04 13.69 27.23
N TRP A 645 -2.92 12.96 27.16
CA TRP A 645 -2.58 11.90 28.12
C TRP A 645 -1.14 12.02 28.63
N GLN A 646 -0.85 11.32 29.73
CA GLN A 646 0.48 11.22 30.34
C GLN A 646 0.72 9.79 30.85
N ILE A 647 1.94 9.30 30.74
CA ILE A 647 2.40 8.11 31.46
C ILE A 647 2.76 8.48 32.91
N SER A 648 2.57 7.52 33.82
CA SER A 648 3.12 7.54 35.17
C SER A 648 3.40 6.12 35.66
N GLN A 649 4.31 5.98 36.62
CA GLN A 649 4.56 4.72 37.34
C GLN A 649 4.41 4.95 38.86
N ASP A 650 4.07 3.93 39.66
CA ASP A 650 4.01 4.08 41.12
C ASP A 650 5.35 3.77 41.82
N ALA A 651 5.37 3.15 43.01
CA ALA A 651 6.59 2.80 43.74
C ALA A 651 7.04 1.34 43.51
N GLU A 652 6.24 0.56 42.78
CA GLU A 652 6.46 -0.85 42.43
C GLU A 652 6.60 -0.99 40.89
N ASP A 653 6.97 0.11 40.23
CA ASP A 653 7.13 0.31 38.78
C ASP A 653 5.90 -0.05 37.91
N LYS A 654 4.72 -0.23 38.55
CA LYS A 654 3.45 -0.46 37.84
C LYS A 654 3.04 0.75 37.01
N LEU A 655 2.68 0.51 35.75
CA LEU A 655 2.30 1.51 34.76
C LEU A 655 0.85 2.02 34.92
N TYR A 656 0.67 3.33 34.72
CA TYR A 656 -0.60 4.03 34.66
C TYR A 656 -0.62 5.02 33.48
N THR A 657 -1.79 5.22 32.88
CA THR A 657 -2.05 6.38 32.01
C THR A 657 -2.98 7.35 32.73
N ILE A 658 -2.66 8.64 32.71
CA ILE A 658 -3.56 9.71 33.10
C ILE A 658 -4.25 10.26 31.85
N ILE A 659 -5.58 10.36 31.89
CA ILE A 659 -6.41 10.88 30.79
C ILE A 659 -6.92 12.26 31.19
N ASN A 660 -6.57 13.27 30.40
CA ASN A 660 -6.99 14.66 30.55
C ASN A 660 -8.10 15.01 29.54
N ASP A 661 -8.88 16.05 29.82
CA ASP A 661 -9.89 16.58 28.90
C ASP A 661 -9.36 17.71 28.00
N ASP A 662 -10.24 18.27 27.16
CA ASP A 662 -10.02 19.44 26.30
C ASP A 662 -9.54 20.70 27.05
N SER A 663 -9.83 20.76 28.34
CA SER A 663 -9.47 21.81 29.28
C SER A 663 -8.17 21.50 30.04
N ASP A 664 -7.53 20.38 29.67
CA ASP A 664 -6.26 19.86 30.15
C ASP A 664 -6.25 19.48 31.66
N GLU A 665 -7.44 19.27 32.24
CA GLU A 665 -7.64 18.80 33.63
C GLU A 665 -7.61 17.26 33.71
N HIS A 666 -6.98 16.71 34.74
CA HIS A 666 -6.91 15.26 34.93
C HIS A 666 -8.31 14.69 35.26
N ARG A 667 -8.87 13.85 34.40
CA ARG A 667 -10.21 13.27 34.58
C ARG A 667 -10.18 11.79 35.00
N LEU A 668 -9.34 10.98 34.35
CA LEU A 668 -9.26 9.53 34.62
C LEU A 668 -7.81 9.09 34.88
N ILE A 669 -7.66 7.96 35.56
CA ILE A 669 -6.41 7.19 35.61
C ILE A 669 -6.75 5.76 35.20
N LEU A 670 -6.01 5.23 34.23
CA LEU A 670 -6.05 3.84 33.79
C LEU A 670 -4.90 3.07 34.45
N SER A 671 -5.13 1.82 34.84
CA SER A 671 -4.04 0.90 35.18
C SER A 671 -4.20 -0.44 34.48
N TYR A 672 -3.06 -1.08 34.23
CA TYR A 672 -2.97 -2.29 33.43
C TYR A 672 -2.61 -3.50 34.29
N ASP A 673 -3.04 -4.69 33.85
CA ASP A 673 -2.56 -5.95 34.40
C ASP A 673 -1.17 -6.31 33.83
N GLU A 674 -0.62 -7.45 34.25
CA GLU A 674 0.68 -7.96 33.78
C GLU A 674 0.70 -8.31 32.28
N TYR A 675 -0.45 -8.30 31.61
CA TYR A 675 -0.65 -8.57 30.19
C TYR A 675 -1.01 -7.30 29.40
N GLY A 676 -0.87 -6.11 30.00
CA GLY A 676 -1.11 -4.82 29.36
C GLY A 676 -2.59 -4.48 29.11
N ARG A 677 -3.53 -5.24 29.66
CA ARG A 677 -4.98 -5.03 29.51
C ARG A 677 -5.51 -4.14 30.62
N LEU A 678 -6.61 -3.42 30.37
CA LEU A 678 -7.21 -2.54 31.38
C LEU A 678 -7.75 -3.33 32.58
N GLU A 679 -7.10 -3.13 33.71
CA GLU A 679 -7.42 -3.74 35.00
C GLU A 679 -8.32 -2.84 35.85
N HIS A 680 -8.07 -1.51 35.81
CA HIS A 680 -8.86 -0.52 36.53
C HIS A 680 -9.05 0.79 35.75
N ILE A 681 -10.16 1.45 36.02
CA ILE A 681 -10.51 2.78 35.49
C ILE A 681 -10.93 3.66 36.66
N TYR A 682 -10.07 4.56 37.10
CA TYR A 682 -10.33 5.48 38.21
C TYR A 682 -10.83 6.84 37.71
N GLY A 683 -11.82 7.43 38.37
CA GLY A 683 -12.39 8.73 38.00
C GLY A 683 -13.71 9.04 38.69
N GLU A 684 -14.25 10.26 38.52
CA GLU A 684 -15.46 10.70 39.26
C GLU A 684 -16.70 9.82 39.00
N LYS A 685 -16.87 9.37 37.75
CA LYS A 685 -17.96 8.49 37.30
C LYS A 685 -17.58 6.98 37.38
N TRP A 686 -16.39 6.66 37.90
CA TRP A 686 -15.74 5.35 37.77
C TRP A 686 -15.23 4.82 39.14
N GLU A 687 -14.15 4.04 39.17
CA GLU A 687 -13.57 3.53 40.42
C GLU A 687 -12.88 4.64 41.23
N LYS A 688 -12.74 4.41 42.55
CA LYS A 688 -12.09 5.36 43.46
C LYS A 688 -10.70 4.88 43.86
N LEU A 689 -9.70 5.68 43.51
CA LEU A 689 -8.32 5.50 43.95
C LEU A 689 -8.11 6.14 45.35
N ASP A 690 -7.12 5.65 46.11
CA ASP A 690 -6.70 6.33 47.35
C ASP A 690 -6.05 7.68 47.02
N ALA A 691 -6.36 8.72 47.80
CA ALA A 691 -5.91 10.08 47.53
C ALA A 691 -4.38 10.25 47.59
N ASN A 692 -3.66 9.42 48.38
CA ASN A 692 -2.20 9.45 48.40
C ASN A 692 -1.64 8.75 47.15
N LYS A 693 -2.22 7.62 46.73
CA LYS A 693 -1.79 6.93 45.50
C LYS A 693 -2.08 7.76 44.25
N GLN A 694 -3.25 8.39 44.18
CA GLN A 694 -3.60 9.36 43.13
C GLN A 694 -2.60 10.52 43.07
N LYS A 695 -2.24 11.09 44.23
CA LYS A 695 -1.24 12.16 44.32
C LYS A 695 0.15 11.71 43.87
N ILE A 696 0.60 10.51 44.24
CA ILE A 696 1.90 9.95 43.81
C ILE A 696 1.93 9.79 42.28
N ILE A 697 0.85 9.30 41.66
CA ILE A 697 0.72 9.16 40.21
C ILE A 697 0.79 10.54 39.53
N TYR A 698 0.07 11.55 40.03
CA TYR A 698 0.15 12.90 39.45
C TYR A 698 1.51 13.60 39.71
N GLU A 699 2.22 13.30 40.80
CA GLU A 699 3.58 13.81 41.05
C GLU A 699 4.68 13.10 40.26
N LYS A 700 4.37 11.94 39.67
CA LYS A 700 5.25 11.16 38.77
C LYS A 700 4.83 11.21 37.29
N ALA A 701 3.83 12.01 36.95
CA ALA A 701 3.34 12.14 35.59
C ALA A 701 4.42 12.72 34.65
N GLU A 702 4.60 12.09 33.50
CA GLU A 702 5.56 12.48 32.47
C GLU A 702 5.01 13.61 31.57
N GLU A 703 5.64 13.89 30.43
CA GLU A 703 5.19 14.95 29.53
C GLU A 703 3.79 14.68 28.96
N LYS A 704 3.02 15.74 28.69
CA LYS A 704 1.67 15.66 28.11
C LYS A 704 1.75 15.40 26.62
N ILE A 705 1.09 14.34 26.16
CA ILE A 705 1.06 13.91 24.76
C ILE A 705 -0.30 14.27 24.16
N GLY A 706 -0.27 14.68 22.88
CA GLY A 706 -1.43 15.10 22.11
C GLY A 706 -2.47 14.00 21.84
N VAL A 707 -3.55 14.41 21.18
CA VAL A 707 -4.83 13.69 21.10
C VAL A 707 -4.73 12.35 20.33
N TYR A 708 -5.53 11.38 20.81
CA TYR A 708 -5.57 9.92 20.55
C TYR A 708 -5.92 9.44 19.12
#